data_AF-A0A5D0VYJ6-F1
#
_entry.id   AF-A0A5D0VYJ6-F1
#
_cell.length_a   1.000
_cell.length_b   1.000
_cell.length_c   1.000
_cell.angle_alpha   90.00
_cell.angle_beta   90.00
_cell.angle_gamma   90.00
#
_symmetry.space_group_name_H-M   'P 1'
#
loop_
_entity.id
_entity.type
_entity.pdbx_description
1 polymer ?
#
loop_
_entity_poly.entity_id
_entity_poly.type
_entity_poly.pdbx_seq_one_letter_code
_entity_poly.pdbx_strand_id
1 'polypeptide(L)'
;MKLPQPPQLKNEWPEHVQSGWSNLVEQAESFAQSAGGGSAFDSMCQRIAKAINRSDFSDVYDALEKRLGARALTWLWCNDEKIRKASCRGSVLGTLVELQTPRLTRTTFLQLCQLYFQEFDRLETAEPGLSAELEVVLRDQSKKLPRQTHKQMSRDPVASIQENINWLISMEGPSYFSRQVRESGQELEQKFAALGLVGYDQGRYGDLCRAHYYIETLKEVELGQWDPIFDELLKPSVNRAPFGEGKRIGHAALEILIDRAGSEVSEVWQDFVLGVAGDPRINSSATNYREWWRPLGAARVDKVRGWLSREDLKLFLQALEQYGIESGKSDLQRMFPARKRFLEGLYNQKLIRNTRLMLGRSAEGIVKRLLGDEIKTNFASLEGGLADKAIIYVDCGDFYLVEGSHSFKIWVYLAPPGKLVPSYDCSSFTHGELTHITPSQYSAMYGLPYEAVTHNGTWQSKVINFLAEHGVELDIESLLSPAEYRGHLAIHGYPVVKTPKTRIPEPKDLPGHLDVRMRQRAQRRPPPKFQDLFSDQHQRHPSAADRFLRGKPSTTAQQRRDAYVEKQQRFKEDTSQNLSDQHKTVLGYLAHNPNAKARHVAALLGVPLKELVAMFAGPLEPFVVRKDLHTWVVKSEFINKFK
;
A
#
# COMPACT_ATOMS: atom_id res chain seq x y z
N MET A 1 47.89 -36.03 -27.54
CA MET A 1 48.63 -35.05 -26.72
C MET A 1 47.64 -34.30 -25.85
N LYS A 2 47.73 -34.40 -24.52
CA LYS A 2 46.97 -33.56 -23.59
C LYS A 2 47.75 -32.26 -23.41
N LEU A 3 47.14 -31.12 -23.72
CA LEU A 3 47.73 -29.80 -23.50
C LEU A 3 47.99 -29.60 -21.98
N PRO A 4 49.07 -28.90 -21.59
CA PRO A 4 49.32 -28.59 -20.19
C PRO A 4 48.22 -27.68 -19.65
N GLN A 5 47.81 -27.89 -18.39
CA GLN A 5 46.84 -27.02 -17.74
C GLN A 5 47.42 -25.61 -17.58
N PRO A 6 46.62 -24.56 -17.84
CA PRO A 6 47.08 -23.19 -17.62
C PRO A 6 47.42 -22.97 -16.14
N PRO A 7 48.47 -22.19 -15.83
CA PRO A 7 48.85 -21.92 -14.46
C PRO A 7 47.71 -21.23 -13.72
N GLN A 8 47.36 -21.74 -12.53
CA GLN A 8 46.40 -21.10 -11.65
C GLN A 8 46.94 -19.72 -11.25
N LEU A 9 46.28 -18.67 -11.73
CA LEU A 9 46.47 -17.31 -11.23
C LEU A 9 46.06 -17.28 -9.76
N LYS A 10 47.06 -17.18 -8.87
CA LYS A 10 46.82 -16.87 -7.46
C LYS A 10 46.24 -15.46 -7.38
N ASN A 11 44.92 -15.37 -7.21
CA ASN A 11 44.17 -14.11 -7.03
C ASN A 11 44.38 -13.45 -5.66
N GLU A 12 45.42 -13.82 -4.93
CA GLU A 12 45.71 -13.24 -3.62
C GLU A 12 46.89 -12.29 -3.76
N TRP A 13 46.55 -11.00 -3.78
CA TRP A 13 47.52 -9.94 -3.65
C TRP A 13 48.29 -10.15 -2.34
N PRO A 14 49.63 -10.07 -2.34
CA PRO A 14 50.41 -10.21 -1.11
C PRO A 14 49.91 -9.24 -0.03
N GLU A 15 49.89 -9.66 1.23
CA GLU A 15 49.36 -8.86 2.35
C GLU A 15 49.97 -7.45 2.40
N HIS A 16 51.25 -7.30 2.06
CA HIS A 16 51.91 -5.98 2.02
C HIS A 16 51.33 -5.03 0.95
N VAL A 17 50.78 -5.57 -0.14
CA VAL A 17 50.12 -4.78 -1.19
C VAL A 17 48.70 -4.44 -0.75
N GLN A 18 47.97 -5.36 -0.12
CA GLN A 18 46.66 -5.06 0.48
C GLN A 18 46.78 -3.99 1.57
N SER A 19 47.73 -4.13 2.49
CA SER A 19 47.99 -3.12 3.53
C SER A 19 48.49 -1.80 2.94
N GLY A 20 49.27 -1.84 1.85
CA GLY A 20 49.71 -0.65 1.13
C GLY A 20 48.54 0.10 0.48
N TRP A 21 47.59 -0.63 -0.12
CA TRP A 21 46.35 -0.07 -0.67
C TRP A 21 45.43 0.46 0.43
N SER A 22 45.24 -0.27 1.53
CA SER A 22 44.46 0.22 2.68
C SER A 22 45.05 1.50 3.26
N ASN A 23 46.38 1.58 3.41
CA ASN A 23 47.07 2.80 3.85
C ASN A 23 46.91 3.95 2.85
N LEU A 24 46.95 3.69 1.54
CA LEU A 24 46.73 4.72 0.52
C LEU A 24 45.27 5.20 0.50
N VAL A 25 44.31 4.31 0.74
CA VAL A 25 42.89 4.66 0.89
C VAL A 25 42.67 5.48 2.16
N GLU A 26 43.21 5.06 3.31
CA GLU A 26 43.16 5.85 4.55
C GLU A 26 43.86 7.21 4.41
N GLN A 27 45.00 7.26 3.73
CA GLN A 27 45.69 8.52 3.45
C GLN A 27 44.90 9.40 2.50
N ALA A 28 44.24 8.84 1.48
CA ALA A 28 43.38 9.58 0.57
C ALA A 28 42.09 10.06 1.25
N GLU A 29 41.50 9.27 2.14
CA GLU A 29 40.34 9.64 2.96
C GLU A 29 40.72 10.72 3.97
N SER A 30 41.86 10.58 4.64
CA SER A 30 42.44 11.59 5.53
C SER A 30 42.75 12.89 4.78
N PHE A 31 43.38 12.80 3.60
CA PHE A 31 43.63 13.97 2.75
C PHE A 31 42.34 14.58 2.21
N ALA A 32 41.32 13.79 1.88
CA ALA A 32 40.02 14.29 1.45
C ALA A 32 39.28 15.00 2.59
N GLN A 33 39.40 14.49 3.83
CA GLN A 33 38.87 15.11 5.04
C GLN A 33 39.63 16.38 5.44
N SER A 34 40.95 16.43 5.22
CA SER A 34 41.79 17.59 5.53
C SER A 34 41.95 18.58 4.37
N ALA A 35 41.55 18.23 3.15
CA ALA A 35 41.63 19.10 1.98
C ALA A 35 40.61 20.24 2.09
N GLY A 36 41.08 21.36 2.65
CA GLY A 36 40.30 22.59 2.81
C GLY A 36 39.60 22.72 4.16
N GLY A 37 39.79 21.79 5.10
CA GLY A 37 39.40 21.92 6.51
C GLY A 37 40.59 22.47 7.31
N GLY A 38 40.47 23.69 7.79
CA GLY A 38 41.42 24.29 8.71
C GLY A 38 40.67 24.93 9.87
N SER A 39 41.32 25.13 11.01
CA SER A 39 40.71 25.73 12.19
C SER A 39 39.98 27.06 11.89
N ALA A 40 40.48 27.82 10.92
CA ALA A 40 39.85 29.05 10.43
C ALA A 40 38.51 28.81 9.69
N PHE A 41 38.40 27.72 8.92
CA PHE A 41 37.14 27.34 8.25
C PHE A 41 36.11 26.88 9.27
N ASP A 42 36.51 26.00 10.20
CA ASP A 42 35.60 25.49 11.24
C ASP A 42 35.12 26.62 12.15
N SER A 43 36.01 27.54 12.53
CA SER A 43 35.66 28.74 13.27
C SER A 43 34.70 29.65 12.49
N MET A 44 34.85 29.74 11.16
CA MET A 44 33.94 30.51 10.32
C MET A 44 32.57 29.86 10.23
N CYS A 45 32.50 28.54 10.04
CA CYS A 45 31.24 27.78 10.08
C CYS A 45 30.52 27.96 11.42
N GLN A 46 31.25 27.88 12.54
CA GLN A 46 30.67 28.11 13.87
C GLN A 46 30.17 29.54 14.07
N ARG A 47 30.89 30.56 13.57
CA ARG A 47 30.44 31.96 13.62
C ARG A 47 29.12 32.14 12.87
N ILE A 48 29.09 31.70 11.61
CA ILE A 48 27.89 31.81 10.75
C ILE A 48 26.71 31.03 11.36
N ALA A 49 26.93 29.80 11.84
CA ALA A 49 25.87 29.00 12.46
C ALA A 49 25.32 29.67 13.74
N LYS A 50 26.17 30.26 14.58
CA LYS A 50 25.73 31.01 15.77
C LYS A 50 24.92 32.25 15.40
N ALA A 51 25.34 33.00 14.37
CA ALA A 51 24.65 34.18 13.89
C ALA A 51 23.24 33.84 13.38
N ILE A 52 23.12 32.80 12.55
CA ILE A 52 21.84 32.32 12.00
C ILE A 52 20.91 31.83 13.12
N ASN A 53 21.42 31.07 14.09
CA ASN A 53 20.62 30.60 15.23
C ASN A 53 20.12 31.73 16.14
N ARG A 54 20.76 32.89 16.12
CA ARG A 54 20.34 34.11 16.84
C ARG A 54 19.47 35.04 15.99
N SER A 55 19.20 34.66 14.74
CA SER A 55 18.55 35.52 13.73
C SER A 55 19.27 36.85 13.49
N ASP A 56 20.59 36.88 13.72
CA ASP A 56 21.43 38.04 13.47
C ASP A 56 22.14 37.88 12.13
N PHE A 57 21.52 38.43 11.07
CA PHE A 57 22.07 38.35 9.72
C PHE A 57 23.19 39.36 9.45
N SER A 58 23.40 40.36 10.31
CA SER A 58 24.49 41.33 10.12
C SER A 58 25.86 40.65 10.16
N ASP A 59 26.09 39.80 11.16
CA ASP A 59 27.32 39.02 11.31
C ASP A 59 27.51 37.98 10.17
N VAL A 60 26.40 37.51 9.58
CA VAL A 60 26.45 36.66 8.38
C VAL A 60 26.94 37.47 7.18
N TYR A 61 26.39 38.65 6.94
CA TYR A 61 26.80 39.52 5.82
C TYR A 61 28.26 39.97 5.96
N ASP A 62 28.70 40.34 7.17
CA ASP A 62 30.11 40.65 7.46
C ASP A 62 31.04 39.46 7.16
N ALA A 63 30.59 38.24 7.46
CA ALA A 63 31.37 37.04 7.11
C ALA A 63 31.45 36.83 5.59
N LEU A 64 30.38 37.14 4.85
CA LEU A 64 30.28 36.98 3.40
C LEU A 64 31.16 37.92 2.60
N GLU A 65 31.70 39.00 3.17
CA GLU A 65 32.73 39.80 2.50
C GLU A 65 33.99 38.99 2.18
N LYS A 66 34.28 37.95 2.99
CA LYS A 66 35.44 37.09 2.80
C LYS A 66 35.09 35.86 1.96
N ARG A 67 36.00 35.47 1.06
CA ARG A 67 35.88 34.22 0.27
C ARG A 67 35.62 32.99 1.16
N LEU A 68 36.26 32.94 2.32
CA LEU A 68 36.09 31.87 3.31
C LEU A 68 34.67 31.82 3.88
N GLY A 69 34.03 32.97 4.11
CA GLY A 69 32.67 33.04 4.62
C GLY A 69 31.64 32.56 3.60
N ALA A 70 31.79 32.97 2.33
CA ALA A 70 30.93 32.47 1.25
C ALA A 70 31.02 30.94 1.08
N ARG A 71 32.24 30.38 1.16
CA ARG A 71 32.47 28.93 1.19
C ARG A 71 31.85 28.26 2.44
N ALA A 72 32.01 28.86 3.62
CA ALA A 72 31.48 28.31 4.86
C ALA A 72 29.93 28.29 4.87
N LEU A 73 29.28 29.36 4.41
CA LEU A 73 27.81 29.42 4.32
C LEU A 73 27.25 28.38 3.35
N THR A 74 27.81 28.31 2.14
CA THR A 74 27.35 27.35 1.11
C THR A 74 27.64 25.90 1.51
N TRP A 75 28.73 25.64 2.23
CA TRP A 75 28.97 24.34 2.86
C TRP A 75 27.90 24.01 3.91
N LEU A 76 27.55 24.97 4.79
CA LEU A 76 26.49 24.78 5.79
C LEU A 76 25.14 24.51 5.13
N TRP A 77 24.83 25.17 4.02
CA TRP A 77 23.61 24.87 3.27
C TRP A 77 23.56 23.43 2.76
N CYS A 78 24.69 22.86 2.30
CA CYS A 78 24.74 21.47 1.83
C CYS A 78 24.69 20.45 2.98
N ASN A 79 25.26 20.77 4.15
CA ASN A 79 25.55 19.78 5.20
C ASN A 79 24.70 19.94 6.48
N ASP A 80 24.04 21.08 6.69
CA ASP A 80 23.20 21.34 7.87
C ASP A 80 21.79 21.80 7.44
N GLU A 81 20.82 20.88 7.55
CA GLU A 81 19.43 21.14 7.17
C GLU A 81 18.78 22.25 8.01
N LYS A 82 19.11 22.37 9.30
CA LYS A 82 18.51 23.40 10.16
C LYS A 82 18.99 24.78 9.74
N ILE A 83 20.29 24.91 9.50
CA ILE A 83 20.88 26.15 9.00
C ILE A 83 20.35 26.48 7.61
N ARG A 84 20.28 25.51 6.69
CA ARG A 84 19.68 25.70 5.36
C ARG A 84 18.25 26.24 5.46
N LYS A 85 17.39 25.60 6.25
CA LYS A 85 15.99 26.05 6.42
C LYS A 85 15.88 27.45 7.03
N ALA A 86 16.83 27.84 7.89
CA ALA A 86 16.82 29.16 8.54
C ALA A 86 17.39 30.28 7.65
N SER A 87 18.38 30.02 6.80
CA SER A 87 19.15 31.08 6.12
C SER A 87 19.22 30.99 4.60
N CYS A 88 18.89 29.85 3.98
CA CYS A 88 18.87 29.74 2.53
C CYS A 88 17.64 30.47 2.00
N ARG A 89 17.83 31.75 1.68
CA ARG A 89 16.81 32.67 1.19
C ARG A 89 17.32 33.47 -0.01
N GLY A 90 16.42 33.95 -0.84
CA GLY A 90 16.74 34.74 -2.04
C GLY A 90 17.58 35.98 -1.71
N SER A 91 17.22 36.69 -0.64
CA SER A 91 17.98 37.84 -0.15
C SER A 91 19.42 37.51 0.23
N VAL A 92 19.64 36.43 0.98
CA VAL A 92 20.98 36.00 1.42
C VAL A 92 21.81 35.50 0.23
N LEU A 93 21.17 34.78 -0.70
CA LEU A 93 21.81 34.34 -1.94
C LEU A 93 22.26 35.53 -2.80
N GLY A 94 21.39 36.54 -2.97
CA GLY A 94 21.69 37.78 -3.67
C GLY A 94 22.90 38.50 -3.04
N THR A 95 22.86 38.73 -1.73
CA THR A 95 23.96 39.38 -1.01
C THR A 95 25.27 38.58 -1.09
N LEU A 96 25.20 37.25 -1.01
CA LEU A 96 26.39 36.39 -1.20
C LEU A 96 27.02 36.62 -2.57
N VAL A 97 26.24 36.76 -3.65
CA VAL A 97 26.77 36.96 -5.00
C VAL A 97 27.31 38.38 -5.17
N GLU A 98 26.59 39.38 -4.66
CA GLU A 98 26.97 40.80 -4.72
C GLU A 98 28.30 41.09 -4.02
N LEU A 99 28.51 40.53 -2.82
CA LEU A 99 29.74 40.72 -2.05
C LEU A 99 30.94 39.96 -2.64
N GLN A 100 30.70 38.97 -3.49
CA GLN A 100 31.74 38.10 -4.05
C GLN A 100 32.21 38.54 -5.45
N THR A 101 32.55 39.82 -5.61
CA THR A 101 33.03 40.36 -6.89
C THR A 101 34.45 39.90 -7.25
N PRO A 102 34.79 39.76 -8.55
CA PRO A 102 33.90 39.84 -9.72
C PRO A 102 33.09 38.55 -9.98
N ARG A 103 33.34 37.48 -9.20
CA ARG A 103 32.73 36.16 -9.36
C ARG A 103 32.92 35.31 -8.10
N LEU A 104 32.11 34.27 -7.96
CA LEU A 104 32.28 33.23 -6.93
C LEU A 104 33.59 32.45 -7.11
N THR A 105 34.10 31.91 -6.01
CA THR A 105 35.19 30.93 -6.08
C THR A 105 34.68 29.62 -6.68
N ARG A 106 35.59 28.83 -7.26
CA ARG A 106 35.26 27.52 -7.83
C ARG A 106 34.59 26.60 -6.81
N THR A 107 35.07 26.57 -5.57
CA THR A 107 34.50 25.77 -4.48
C THR A 107 33.10 26.24 -4.12
N THR A 108 32.89 27.55 -3.93
CA THR A 108 31.57 28.11 -3.62
C THR A 108 30.57 27.83 -4.74
N PHE A 109 30.99 27.94 -6.00
CA PHE A 109 30.15 27.59 -7.15
C PHE A 109 29.77 26.10 -7.15
N LEU A 110 30.72 25.19 -6.95
CA LEU A 110 30.44 23.75 -6.88
C LEU A 110 29.51 23.38 -5.73
N GLN A 111 29.62 24.08 -4.58
CA GLN A 111 28.71 23.91 -3.45
C GLN A 111 27.30 24.41 -3.75
N LEU A 112 27.15 25.53 -4.48
CA LEU A 112 25.83 25.97 -4.96
C LEU A 112 25.23 25.00 -5.98
N CYS A 113 26.05 24.45 -6.88
CA CYS A 113 25.60 23.37 -7.76
C CYS A 113 25.16 22.17 -6.92
N GLN A 114 25.96 21.74 -5.94
CA GLN A 114 25.64 20.62 -5.07
C GLN A 114 24.29 20.85 -4.36
N LEU A 115 24.08 22.03 -3.79
CA LEU A 115 22.80 22.43 -3.19
C LEU A 115 21.64 22.32 -4.20
N TYR A 116 21.83 22.79 -5.43
CA TYR A 116 20.82 22.68 -6.48
C TYR A 116 20.47 21.22 -6.80
N PHE A 117 21.45 20.34 -7.00
CA PHE A 117 21.17 18.92 -7.28
C PHE A 117 20.62 18.17 -6.06
N GLN A 118 21.03 18.56 -4.85
CA GLN A 118 20.56 17.96 -3.60
C GLN A 118 19.11 18.30 -3.28
N GLU A 119 18.69 19.55 -3.48
CA GLU A 119 17.37 20.03 -3.06
C GLU A 119 16.41 20.31 -4.22
N PHE A 120 16.90 20.80 -5.36
CA PHE A 120 16.14 21.04 -6.59
C PHE A 120 14.76 21.70 -6.34
N ASP A 121 13.66 21.00 -6.64
CA ASP A 121 12.27 21.46 -6.47
C ASP A 121 11.90 21.77 -5.01
N ARG A 122 12.63 21.23 -4.04
CA ARG A 122 12.40 21.54 -2.61
C ARG A 122 12.80 22.96 -2.25
N LEU A 123 13.68 23.60 -3.02
CA LEU A 123 14.02 25.01 -2.82
C LEU A 123 12.80 25.91 -3.03
N GLU A 124 11.95 25.58 -4.00
CA GLU A 124 10.70 26.30 -4.28
C GLU A 124 9.69 26.16 -3.13
N THR A 125 9.70 25.00 -2.45
CA THR A 125 8.87 24.77 -1.26
C THR A 125 9.39 25.55 -0.04
N ALA A 126 10.70 25.79 0.03
CA ALA A 126 11.33 26.52 1.13
C ALA A 126 11.07 28.03 1.03
N GLU A 127 11.15 28.59 -0.17
CA GLU A 127 10.78 29.96 -0.49
C GLU A 127 10.37 30.04 -1.98
N PRO A 128 9.16 30.52 -2.30
CA PRO A 128 8.72 30.68 -3.68
C PRO A 128 9.69 31.57 -4.47
N GLY A 129 10.13 31.11 -5.64
CA GLY A 129 11.10 31.78 -6.51
C GLY A 129 12.57 31.45 -6.24
N LEU A 130 12.91 30.85 -5.09
CA LEU A 130 14.31 30.58 -4.72
C LEU A 130 15.02 29.64 -5.69
N SER A 131 14.30 28.63 -6.22
CA SER A 131 14.87 27.72 -7.22
C SER A 131 15.27 28.51 -8.48
N ALA A 132 14.35 29.33 -9.00
CA ALA A 132 14.59 30.14 -10.19
C ALA A 132 15.72 31.16 -9.99
N GLU A 133 15.80 31.80 -8.82
CA GLU A 133 16.90 32.71 -8.48
C GLU A 133 18.25 31.98 -8.47
N LEU A 134 18.32 30.79 -7.85
CA LEU A 134 19.54 29.99 -7.86
C LEU A 134 19.94 29.56 -9.27
N GLU A 135 18.98 29.19 -10.13
CA GLU A 135 19.24 28.89 -11.54
C GLU A 135 19.87 30.08 -12.27
N VAL A 136 19.34 31.29 -12.07
CA VAL A 136 19.89 32.53 -12.65
C VAL A 136 21.31 32.78 -12.14
N VAL A 137 21.54 32.65 -10.83
CA VAL A 137 22.87 32.81 -10.22
C VAL A 137 23.87 31.81 -10.79
N LEU A 138 23.51 30.53 -10.86
CA LEU A 138 24.39 29.49 -11.40
C LEU A 138 24.72 29.75 -12.88
N ARG A 139 23.74 30.16 -13.68
CA ARG A 139 23.94 30.52 -15.09
C ARG A 139 24.86 31.72 -15.25
N ASP A 140 24.66 32.79 -14.49
CA ASP A 140 25.52 33.98 -14.52
C ASP A 140 26.96 33.67 -14.09
N GLN A 141 27.13 33.01 -12.94
CA GLN A 141 28.44 32.70 -12.38
C GLN A 141 29.21 31.68 -13.24
N SER A 142 28.50 30.75 -13.91
CA SER A 142 29.13 29.83 -14.86
C SER A 142 29.85 30.56 -16.00
N LYS A 143 29.32 31.70 -16.48
CA LYS A 143 29.94 32.49 -17.56
C LYS A 143 31.17 33.26 -17.09
N LYS A 144 31.24 33.60 -15.80
CA LYS A 144 32.33 34.39 -15.19
C LYS A 144 33.50 33.52 -14.73
N LEU A 145 33.30 32.22 -14.52
CA LEU A 145 34.35 31.29 -14.12
C LEU A 145 35.30 30.96 -15.29
N PRO A 146 36.61 30.85 -15.03
CA PRO A 146 37.59 30.62 -16.07
C PRO A 146 37.53 29.14 -16.50
N ARG A 147 37.55 28.88 -17.80
CA ARG A 147 37.66 27.50 -18.31
C ARG A 147 39.07 26.98 -18.07
N GLN A 148 39.21 25.82 -17.43
CA GLN A 148 40.49 25.14 -17.34
C GLN A 148 40.62 24.10 -18.45
N THR A 149 41.62 24.28 -19.30
CA THR A 149 41.99 23.35 -20.39
C THR A 149 42.94 22.27 -19.85
N HIS A 150 42.51 21.46 -18.88
CA HIS A 150 43.31 20.30 -18.45
C HIS A 150 42.88 19.03 -19.20
N LYS A 151 43.84 18.45 -19.94
CA LYS A 151 43.72 17.24 -20.77
C LYS A 151 43.74 15.91 -19.99
N GLN A 152 43.44 15.89 -18.69
CA GLN A 152 43.52 14.65 -17.90
C GLN A 152 42.15 13.99 -17.67
N MET A 153 42.15 12.67 -17.87
CA MET A 153 41.13 11.61 -17.94
C MET A 153 39.78 11.71 -17.17
N SER A 154 39.55 12.67 -16.27
CA SER A 154 38.23 12.86 -15.62
C SER A 154 37.64 14.19 -16.09
N ARG A 155 36.42 14.17 -16.65
CA ARG A 155 35.75 15.41 -17.06
C ARG A 155 35.56 16.31 -15.84
N ASP A 156 35.99 17.55 -15.97
CA ASP A 156 35.83 18.58 -14.94
C ASP A 156 34.32 18.86 -14.74
N PRO A 157 33.76 18.73 -13.51
CA PRO A 157 32.36 19.04 -13.24
C PRO A 157 32.00 20.48 -13.57
N VAL A 158 32.90 21.45 -13.33
CA VAL A 158 32.63 22.86 -13.65
C VAL A 158 32.54 23.06 -15.16
N ALA A 159 33.46 22.46 -15.93
CA ALA A 159 33.42 22.54 -17.39
C ALA A 159 32.17 21.86 -17.94
N SER A 160 31.82 20.68 -17.42
CA SER A 160 30.64 19.93 -17.86
C SER A 160 29.35 20.67 -17.55
N ILE A 161 29.24 21.28 -16.36
CA ILE A 161 28.10 22.14 -15.99
C ILE A 161 28.07 23.37 -16.90
N GLN A 162 29.20 24.02 -17.18
CA GLN A 162 29.24 25.18 -18.10
C GLN A 162 28.77 24.83 -19.52
N GLU A 163 29.15 23.67 -20.04
CA GLU A 163 28.76 23.19 -21.37
C GLU A 163 27.26 22.83 -21.44
N ASN A 164 26.70 22.35 -20.34
CA ASN A 164 25.35 21.78 -20.28
C ASN A 164 24.36 22.62 -19.45
N ILE A 165 24.76 23.81 -18.99
CA ILE A 165 24.04 24.63 -17.99
C ILE A 165 22.59 24.88 -18.39
N ASN A 166 22.33 25.03 -19.70
CA ASN A 166 21.03 25.46 -20.20
C ASN A 166 19.94 24.43 -19.98
N TRP A 167 20.26 23.15 -20.16
CA TRP A 167 19.30 22.06 -19.97
C TRP A 167 19.45 21.43 -18.60
N LEU A 168 20.68 21.33 -18.08
CA LEU A 168 20.97 20.65 -16.81
C LEU A 168 20.42 21.42 -15.61
N ILE A 169 20.55 22.75 -15.60
CA ILE A 169 20.07 23.64 -14.54
C ILE A 169 18.75 24.27 -15.00
N SER A 170 17.70 23.47 -15.03
CA SER A 170 16.33 23.92 -15.32
C SER A 170 15.31 23.02 -14.64
N MET A 171 14.08 23.50 -14.45
CA MET A 171 12.96 22.68 -13.95
C MET A 171 12.70 21.42 -14.80
N GLU A 172 12.94 21.48 -16.12
CA GLU A 172 12.80 20.33 -17.04
C GLU A 172 14.07 19.47 -17.12
N GLY A 173 15.13 19.85 -16.40
CA GLY A 173 16.43 19.21 -16.43
C GLY A 173 16.38 17.70 -16.19
N PRO A 174 15.72 17.19 -15.13
CA PRO A 174 15.63 15.76 -14.88
C PRO A 174 14.95 14.96 -15.99
N SER A 175 13.89 15.53 -16.58
CA SER A 175 13.15 14.94 -17.71
C SER A 175 14.04 14.84 -18.95
N TYR A 176 14.75 15.93 -19.28
CA TYR A 176 15.66 15.97 -20.42
C TYR A 176 16.89 15.07 -20.21
N PHE A 177 17.45 15.04 -19.00
CA PHE A 177 18.56 14.15 -18.63
C PHE A 177 18.17 12.69 -18.87
N SER A 178 17.04 12.27 -18.31
CA SER A 178 16.51 10.91 -18.49
C SER A 178 16.29 10.56 -19.97
N ARG A 179 15.74 11.50 -20.76
CA ARG A 179 15.55 11.30 -22.20
C ARG A 179 16.87 11.05 -22.92
N GLN A 180 17.89 11.87 -22.67
CA GLN A 180 19.21 11.67 -23.28
C GLN A 180 19.86 10.33 -22.88
N VAL A 181 19.70 9.91 -21.63
CA VAL A 181 20.19 8.60 -21.15
C VAL A 181 19.58 7.48 -21.99
N ARG A 182 18.26 7.52 -22.20
CA ARG A 182 17.54 6.53 -23.02
C ARG A 182 17.96 6.56 -24.49
N GLU A 183 17.99 7.75 -25.10
CA GLU A 183 18.38 7.91 -26.52
C GLU A 183 19.81 7.45 -26.80
N SER A 184 20.70 7.57 -25.81
CA SER A 184 22.09 7.11 -25.92
C SER A 184 22.32 5.66 -25.49
N GLY A 185 21.30 4.98 -24.95
CA GLY A 185 21.42 3.61 -24.44
C GLY A 185 22.37 3.46 -23.23
N GLN A 186 22.65 4.55 -22.51
CA GLN A 186 23.53 4.55 -21.35
C GLN A 186 22.74 4.30 -20.07
N GLU A 187 23.43 3.90 -19.00
CA GLU A 187 22.84 3.94 -17.65
C GLU A 187 22.90 5.37 -17.08
N LEU A 188 21.98 5.67 -16.16
CA LEU A 188 21.87 6.99 -15.54
C LEU A 188 23.16 7.38 -14.82
N GLU A 189 23.73 6.47 -14.02
CA GLU A 189 25.01 6.65 -13.31
C GLU A 189 26.17 6.88 -14.28
N GLN A 190 26.22 6.12 -15.38
CA GLN A 190 27.25 6.29 -16.42
C GLN A 190 27.17 7.67 -17.06
N LYS A 191 25.96 8.21 -17.27
CA LYS A 191 25.77 9.56 -17.80
C LYS A 191 26.21 10.63 -16.78
N PHE A 192 25.89 10.49 -15.50
CA PHE A 192 26.40 11.38 -14.44
C PHE A 192 27.93 11.36 -14.39
N ALA A 193 28.54 10.16 -14.41
CA ALA A 193 29.98 9.99 -14.44
C ALA A 193 30.62 10.60 -15.71
N ALA A 194 29.98 10.42 -16.87
CA ALA A 194 30.41 11.01 -18.14
C ALA A 194 30.31 12.54 -18.17
N LEU A 195 29.55 13.16 -17.26
CA LEU A 195 29.51 14.62 -17.05
C LEU A 195 30.40 15.06 -15.87
N GLY A 196 31.16 14.17 -15.25
CA GLY A 196 31.96 14.48 -14.06
C GLY A 196 31.11 14.80 -12.82
N LEU A 197 29.82 14.44 -12.83
CA LEU A 197 28.83 14.75 -11.79
C LEU A 197 28.64 13.58 -10.79
N VAL A 198 29.69 12.82 -10.54
CA VAL A 198 29.65 11.70 -9.58
C VAL A 198 29.28 12.25 -8.20
N GLY A 199 28.27 11.65 -7.56
CA GLY A 199 27.76 12.08 -6.24
C GLY A 199 26.63 13.11 -6.29
N TYR A 200 26.36 13.71 -7.45
CA TYR A 200 25.21 14.61 -7.64
C TYR A 200 23.90 13.85 -7.93
N ASP A 201 24.00 12.59 -8.30
CA ASP A 201 22.92 11.64 -8.58
C ASP A 201 22.20 11.12 -7.32
N GLN A 202 22.78 11.36 -6.15
CA GLN A 202 22.22 10.96 -4.84
C GLN A 202 21.23 12.00 -4.28
N GLY A 203 21.17 13.18 -4.90
CA GLY A 203 20.28 14.27 -4.51
C GLY A 203 18.89 14.18 -5.14
N ARG A 204 18.04 15.15 -4.79
CA ARG A 204 16.68 15.27 -5.29
C ARG A 204 16.58 15.30 -6.83
N TYR A 205 17.53 15.94 -7.49
CA TYR A 205 17.59 15.97 -8.96
C TYR A 205 17.77 14.56 -9.55
N GLY A 206 18.66 13.75 -8.97
CA GLY A 206 18.91 12.37 -9.39
C GLY A 206 17.70 11.46 -9.16
N ASP A 207 16.98 11.64 -8.06
CA ASP A 207 15.71 10.94 -7.80
C ASP A 207 14.70 11.19 -8.92
N LEU A 208 14.54 12.43 -9.36
CA LEU A 208 13.64 12.77 -10.44
C LEU A 208 14.12 12.21 -11.79
N CYS A 209 15.43 12.23 -12.07
CA CYS A 209 15.97 11.62 -13.29
C CYS A 209 15.62 10.13 -13.35
N ARG A 210 15.86 9.39 -12.25
CA ARG A 210 15.49 7.97 -12.13
C ARG A 210 14.00 7.77 -12.35
N ALA A 211 13.18 8.63 -11.74
CA ALA A 211 11.74 8.46 -11.81
C ALA A 211 11.17 8.75 -13.22
N HIS A 212 11.69 9.75 -13.93
CA HIS A 212 11.38 9.97 -15.35
C HIS A 212 11.82 8.79 -16.21
N TYR A 213 12.98 8.21 -15.94
CA TYR A 213 13.48 7.03 -16.65
C TYR A 213 12.53 5.85 -16.45
N TYR A 214 12.07 5.63 -15.22
CA TYR A 214 11.17 4.52 -14.92
C TYR A 214 9.79 4.68 -15.56
N ILE A 215 9.21 5.88 -15.52
CA ILE A 215 7.89 6.12 -16.13
C ILE A 215 7.89 5.85 -17.62
N GLU A 216 8.96 6.21 -18.33
CA GLU A 216 9.04 5.92 -19.77
C GLU A 216 9.27 4.43 -20.06
N THR A 217 10.12 3.76 -19.27
CA THR A 217 10.35 2.31 -19.40
C THR A 217 9.06 1.53 -19.13
N LEU A 218 8.24 1.97 -18.17
CA LEU A 218 6.93 1.38 -17.86
C LEU A 218 5.96 1.38 -19.05
N LYS A 219 6.07 2.35 -19.98
CA LYS A 219 5.23 2.40 -21.19
C LYS A 219 5.56 1.27 -22.17
N GLU A 220 6.78 0.73 -22.09
CA GLU A 220 7.30 -0.30 -23.01
C GLU A 220 7.12 -1.72 -22.47
N VAL A 221 6.90 -1.89 -21.16
CA VAL A 221 6.64 -3.19 -20.52
C VAL A 221 5.47 -3.90 -21.19
N GLU A 222 5.62 -5.18 -21.49
CA GLU A 222 4.57 -6.00 -22.10
C GLU A 222 3.30 -6.07 -21.22
N LEU A 223 2.14 -6.12 -21.86
CA LEU A 223 0.85 -6.10 -21.16
C LEU A 223 0.74 -7.29 -20.18
N GLY A 224 0.50 -6.97 -18.90
CA GLY A 224 0.27 -7.95 -17.85
C GLY A 224 1.51 -8.72 -17.37
N GLN A 225 2.72 -8.40 -17.85
CA GLN A 225 3.95 -9.05 -17.40
C GLN A 225 4.60 -8.31 -16.24
N TRP A 226 5.35 -9.05 -15.42
CA TRP A 226 6.23 -8.49 -14.40
C TRP A 226 7.50 -7.93 -15.04
N ASP A 227 7.96 -6.80 -14.54
CA ASP A 227 9.23 -6.19 -14.90
C ASP A 227 9.93 -5.69 -13.62
N PRO A 228 11.27 -5.80 -13.50
CA PRO A 228 12.04 -5.33 -12.34
C PRO A 228 11.76 -3.88 -11.95
N ILE A 229 11.30 -3.06 -12.89
CA ILE A 229 10.90 -1.68 -12.65
C ILE A 229 9.77 -1.52 -11.61
N PHE A 230 8.92 -2.54 -11.45
CA PHE A 230 7.85 -2.51 -10.47
C PHE A 230 8.40 -2.43 -9.04
N ASP A 231 9.49 -3.14 -8.76
CA ASP A 231 10.13 -3.10 -7.44
C ASP A 231 10.68 -1.70 -7.13
N GLU A 232 11.25 -1.04 -8.14
CA GLU A 232 11.72 0.35 -8.01
C GLU A 232 10.57 1.34 -7.81
N LEU A 233 9.51 1.23 -8.61
CA LEU A 233 8.34 2.12 -8.53
C LEU A 233 7.52 1.88 -7.26
N LEU A 234 7.58 0.70 -6.63
CA LEU A 234 6.92 0.45 -5.34
C LEU A 234 7.61 1.14 -4.15
N LYS A 235 8.89 1.53 -4.28
CA LYS A 235 9.62 2.21 -3.19
C LYS A 235 8.94 3.53 -2.82
N PRO A 236 8.64 3.78 -1.53
CA PRO A 236 8.00 5.02 -1.09
C PRO A 236 8.76 6.31 -1.47
N SER A 237 10.09 6.25 -1.55
CA SER A 237 10.93 7.37 -1.99
C SER A 237 10.70 7.71 -3.47
N VAL A 238 10.35 6.71 -4.29
CA VAL A 238 10.15 6.85 -5.74
C VAL A 238 8.69 7.21 -6.03
N ASN A 239 7.71 6.40 -5.63
CA ASN A 239 6.30 6.67 -5.98
C ASN A 239 5.75 7.98 -5.37
N ARG A 240 6.32 8.47 -4.26
CA ARG A 240 5.93 9.75 -3.66
C ARG A 240 6.69 10.94 -4.23
N ALA A 241 7.70 10.73 -5.06
CA ALA A 241 8.38 11.83 -5.73
C ALA A 241 7.40 12.59 -6.65
N PRO A 242 7.50 13.93 -6.72
CA PRO A 242 6.64 14.75 -7.55
C PRO A 242 6.94 14.50 -9.02
N PHE A 243 5.91 14.71 -9.83
CA PHE A 243 5.98 14.51 -11.27
C PHE A 243 5.00 15.49 -11.93
N GLY A 244 5.52 16.53 -12.57
CA GLY A 244 4.71 17.60 -13.12
C GLY A 244 3.87 18.35 -12.07
N GLU A 245 2.79 18.99 -12.51
CA GLU A 245 1.93 19.81 -11.65
C GLU A 245 1.02 18.97 -10.75
N GLY A 246 1.28 19.00 -9.43
CA GLY A 246 0.40 18.42 -8.40
C GLY A 246 0.32 16.89 -8.37
N LYS A 247 1.05 16.20 -9.26
CA LYS A 247 1.09 14.73 -9.35
C LYS A 247 2.39 14.19 -8.79
N ARG A 248 2.41 12.86 -8.66
CA ARG A 248 3.54 12.08 -8.19
C ARG A 248 3.87 11.01 -9.21
N ILE A 249 5.07 10.46 -9.14
CA ILE A 249 5.50 9.35 -9.98
C ILE A 249 4.56 8.17 -9.87
N GLY A 250 4.11 7.83 -8.65
CA GLY A 250 3.12 6.77 -8.48
C GLY A 250 1.81 7.06 -9.21
N HIS A 251 1.36 8.32 -9.28
CA HIS A 251 0.18 8.67 -10.08
C HIS A 251 0.41 8.45 -11.57
N ALA A 252 1.56 8.86 -12.10
CA ALA A 252 1.89 8.63 -13.51
C ALA A 252 1.97 7.13 -13.83
N ALA A 253 2.57 6.34 -12.93
CA ALA A 253 2.65 4.89 -13.08
C ALA A 253 1.26 4.23 -13.08
N LEU A 254 0.40 4.64 -12.14
CA LEU A 254 -0.98 4.17 -12.06
C LEU A 254 -1.79 4.55 -13.31
N GLU A 255 -1.68 5.79 -13.80
CA GLU A 255 -2.33 6.23 -15.04
C GLU A 255 -1.92 5.34 -16.21
N ILE A 256 -0.61 5.12 -16.41
CA ILE A 256 -0.10 4.29 -17.50
C ILE A 256 -0.64 2.86 -17.40
N LEU A 257 -0.53 2.21 -16.25
CA LEU A 257 -0.96 0.82 -16.11
C LEU A 257 -2.48 0.66 -16.22
N ILE A 258 -3.25 1.55 -15.57
CA ILE A 258 -4.71 1.49 -15.60
C ILE A 258 -5.23 1.78 -17.00
N ASP A 259 -4.65 2.74 -17.71
CA ASP A 259 -5.12 3.09 -19.06
C ASP A 259 -4.74 2.01 -20.08
N ARG A 260 -3.55 1.40 -19.96
CA ARG A 260 -3.09 0.31 -20.84
C ARG A 260 -3.78 -1.02 -20.58
N ALA A 261 -4.21 -1.29 -19.34
CA ALA A 261 -4.88 -2.53 -18.99
C ALA A 261 -6.23 -2.68 -19.72
N GLY A 262 -6.61 -3.92 -20.03
CA GLY A 262 -7.91 -4.22 -20.63
C GLY A 262 -9.06 -4.21 -19.62
N SER A 263 -10.15 -4.89 -19.97
CA SER A 263 -11.23 -5.20 -19.01
C SER A 263 -10.78 -6.23 -17.96
N GLU A 264 -9.86 -7.13 -18.33
CA GLU A 264 -9.16 -8.01 -17.39
C GLU A 264 -7.72 -7.54 -17.20
N VAL A 265 -7.25 -7.62 -15.95
CA VAL A 265 -5.90 -7.25 -15.54
C VAL A 265 -5.15 -8.49 -15.04
N SER A 266 -3.85 -8.55 -15.28
CA SER A 266 -3.01 -9.58 -14.67
C SER A 266 -2.91 -9.41 -13.16
N GLU A 267 -2.70 -10.50 -12.42
CA GLU A 267 -2.47 -10.46 -10.97
C GLU A 267 -1.29 -9.54 -10.62
N VAL A 268 -0.21 -9.59 -11.41
CA VAL A 268 0.98 -8.75 -11.21
C VAL A 268 0.64 -7.26 -11.25
N TRP A 269 -0.11 -6.82 -12.27
CA TRP A 269 -0.47 -5.40 -12.42
C TRP A 269 -1.49 -4.98 -11.37
N GLN A 270 -2.43 -5.86 -11.02
CA GLN A 270 -3.36 -5.62 -9.92
C GLN A 270 -2.60 -5.43 -8.60
N ASP A 271 -1.65 -6.31 -8.29
CA ASP A 271 -0.84 -6.25 -7.08
C ASP A 271 0.02 -5.00 -7.01
N PHE A 272 0.60 -4.59 -8.13
CA PHE A 272 1.35 -3.34 -8.21
C PHE A 272 0.44 -2.13 -7.93
N VAL A 273 -0.72 -2.05 -8.58
CA VAL A 273 -1.69 -0.96 -8.40
C VAL A 273 -2.14 -0.87 -6.94
N LEU A 274 -2.48 -2.00 -6.33
CA LEU A 274 -2.84 -2.09 -4.91
C LEU A 274 -1.63 -1.80 -3.99
N GLY A 275 -0.42 -2.16 -4.38
CA GLY A 275 0.81 -1.88 -3.63
C GLY A 275 1.14 -0.39 -3.56
N VAL A 276 0.85 0.37 -4.62
CA VAL A 276 1.06 1.82 -4.66
C VAL A 276 -0.08 2.58 -3.97
N ALA A 277 -1.32 2.31 -4.37
CA ALA A 277 -2.49 3.13 -3.99
C ALA A 277 -3.42 2.50 -2.94
N GLY A 278 -3.23 1.22 -2.59
CA GLY A 278 -4.17 0.46 -1.77
C GLY A 278 -5.50 0.19 -2.48
N ASP A 279 -6.50 -0.33 -1.77
CA ASP A 279 -7.81 -0.63 -2.35
C ASP A 279 -8.65 0.66 -2.60
N PRO A 280 -9.22 0.87 -3.81
CA PRO A 280 -10.09 2.03 -4.11
C PRO A 280 -11.50 1.94 -3.49
N ARG A 281 -11.89 0.80 -2.91
CA ARG A 281 -13.22 0.53 -2.31
C ARG A 281 -13.34 1.05 -0.88
N ILE A 282 -12.81 2.25 -0.65
CA ILE A 282 -12.77 2.92 0.65
C ILE A 282 -13.55 4.24 0.61
N ASN A 283 -13.84 4.78 1.79
CA ASN A 283 -14.51 6.07 1.93
C ASN A 283 -13.71 7.18 1.22
N SER A 284 -14.41 8.02 0.46
CA SER A 284 -13.81 9.09 -0.36
C SER A 284 -13.08 10.15 0.47
N SER A 285 -13.44 10.31 1.74
CA SER A 285 -12.80 11.19 2.71
C SER A 285 -11.54 10.59 3.35
N ALA A 286 -11.28 9.29 3.16
CA ALA A 286 -10.07 8.65 3.68
C ALA A 286 -8.82 9.34 3.11
N THR A 287 -7.79 9.53 3.93
CA THR A 287 -6.53 10.15 3.49
C THR A 287 -5.93 9.41 2.31
N ASN A 288 -5.89 8.08 2.36
CA ASN A 288 -5.38 7.26 1.26
C ASN A 288 -6.15 7.47 -0.06
N TYR A 289 -7.48 7.57 0.00
CA TYR A 289 -8.30 7.83 -1.18
C TYR A 289 -8.02 9.20 -1.78
N ARG A 290 -7.98 10.24 -0.93
CA ARG A 290 -7.72 11.62 -1.37
C ARG A 290 -6.32 11.78 -1.94
N GLU A 291 -5.36 11.05 -1.38
CA GLU A 291 -3.95 11.12 -1.76
C GLU A 291 -3.66 10.40 -3.08
N TRP A 292 -4.22 9.20 -3.29
CA TRP A 292 -3.87 8.34 -4.44
C TRP A 292 -4.97 8.18 -5.48
N TRP A 293 -6.23 8.08 -5.07
CA TRP A 293 -7.34 7.74 -5.97
C TRP A 293 -8.04 8.98 -6.55
N ARG A 294 -8.25 10.01 -5.73
CA ARG A 294 -8.90 11.27 -6.16
C ARG A 294 -8.20 11.94 -7.35
N PRO A 295 -6.85 12.02 -7.41
CA PRO A 295 -6.17 12.64 -8.55
C PRO A 295 -6.33 11.89 -9.87
N LEU A 296 -6.63 10.58 -9.85
CA LEU A 296 -6.71 9.74 -11.05
C LEU A 296 -8.04 9.89 -11.81
N GLY A 297 -9.07 10.42 -11.15
CA GLY A 297 -10.42 10.58 -11.70
C GLY A 297 -11.31 9.34 -11.59
N ALA A 298 -12.63 9.54 -11.66
CA ALA A 298 -13.62 8.49 -11.41
C ALA A 298 -13.51 7.30 -12.39
N ALA A 299 -13.24 7.55 -13.67
CA ALA A 299 -13.16 6.49 -14.69
C ALA A 299 -12.09 5.44 -14.37
N ARG A 300 -10.90 5.85 -13.91
CA ARG A 300 -9.82 4.94 -13.52
C ARG A 300 -10.16 4.20 -12.23
N VAL A 301 -10.73 4.90 -11.27
CA VAL A 301 -11.19 4.30 -10.00
C VAL A 301 -12.21 3.19 -10.26
N ASP A 302 -13.21 3.44 -11.11
CA ASP A 302 -14.26 2.48 -11.41
C ASP A 302 -13.72 1.29 -12.22
N LYS A 303 -12.74 1.51 -13.11
CA LYS A 303 -12.02 0.44 -13.81
C LYS A 303 -11.32 -0.51 -12.84
N VAL A 304 -10.58 0.02 -11.87
CA VAL A 304 -9.90 -0.82 -10.85
C VAL A 304 -10.90 -1.53 -9.94
N ARG A 305 -12.01 -0.88 -9.56
CA ARG A 305 -13.09 -1.54 -8.80
C ARG A 305 -13.69 -2.72 -9.58
N GLY A 306 -13.85 -2.59 -10.89
CA GLY A 306 -14.28 -3.66 -11.76
C GLY A 306 -13.34 -4.87 -11.73
N TRP A 307 -12.03 -4.67 -11.75
CA TRP A 307 -11.05 -5.76 -11.63
C TRP A 307 -11.23 -6.58 -10.35
N LEU A 308 -11.45 -5.89 -9.23
CA LEU A 308 -11.62 -6.52 -7.92
C LEU A 308 -12.96 -7.25 -7.77
N SER A 309 -13.87 -7.10 -8.73
CA SER A 309 -15.21 -7.71 -8.66
C SER A 309 -15.18 -9.23 -8.78
N ARG A 310 -14.23 -9.76 -9.55
CA ARG A 310 -13.99 -11.21 -9.65
C ARG A 310 -13.56 -11.79 -8.31
N GLU A 311 -12.67 -11.07 -7.62
CA GLU A 311 -12.13 -11.50 -6.33
C GLU A 311 -13.22 -11.48 -5.25
N ASP A 312 -14.02 -10.43 -5.17
CA ASP A 312 -15.18 -10.36 -4.28
C ASP A 312 -16.15 -11.51 -4.49
N LEU A 313 -16.47 -11.81 -5.75
CA LEU A 313 -17.39 -12.91 -6.06
C LEU A 313 -16.81 -14.26 -5.61
N LYS A 314 -15.52 -14.50 -5.88
CA LYS A 314 -14.82 -15.70 -5.43
C LYS A 314 -14.83 -15.81 -3.91
N LEU A 315 -14.51 -14.72 -3.20
CA LEU A 315 -14.49 -14.67 -1.74
C LEU A 315 -15.89 -14.89 -1.14
N PHE A 316 -16.92 -14.29 -1.73
CA PHE A 316 -18.30 -14.49 -1.33
C PHE A 316 -18.71 -15.97 -1.46
N LEU A 317 -18.46 -16.58 -2.61
CA LEU A 317 -18.81 -17.98 -2.88
C LEU A 317 -18.05 -18.95 -1.97
N GLN A 318 -16.75 -18.71 -1.74
CA GLN A 318 -15.96 -19.52 -0.82
C GLN A 318 -16.43 -19.38 0.63
N ALA A 319 -16.72 -18.16 1.08
CA ALA A 319 -17.26 -17.92 2.42
C ALA A 319 -18.62 -18.64 2.60
N LEU A 320 -19.45 -18.64 1.56
CA LEU A 320 -20.75 -19.31 1.54
C LEU A 320 -20.62 -20.84 1.65
N GLU A 321 -19.75 -21.43 0.84
CA GLU A 321 -19.47 -22.87 0.83
C GLU A 321 -18.93 -23.34 2.17
N GLN A 322 -17.87 -22.69 2.66
CA GLN A 322 -17.19 -23.05 3.90
C GLN A 322 -18.13 -22.89 5.10
N TYR A 323 -18.93 -21.84 5.16
CA TYR A 323 -19.93 -21.68 6.22
C TYR A 323 -20.99 -22.79 6.16
N GLY A 324 -21.43 -23.22 4.98
CA GLY A 324 -22.33 -24.35 4.82
C GLY A 324 -21.77 -25.66 5.35
N ILE A 325 -20.47 -25.89 5.13
CA ILE A 325 -19.74 -27.06 5.65
C ILE A 325 -19.59 -26.97 7.18
N GLU A 326 -19.08 -25.86 7.71
CA GLU A 326 -18.80 -25.68 9.15
C GLU A 326 -20.07 -25.66 10.01
N SER A 327 -21.18 -25.10 9.49
CA SER A 327 -22.44 -25.01 10.23
C SER A 327 -23.33 -26.25 10.14
N GLY A 328 -22.96 -27.24 9.30
CA GLY A 328 -23.75 -28.45 9.08
C GLY A 328 -25.15 -28.20 8.47
N LYS A 329 -25.39 -27.01 7.90
CA LYS A 329 -26.70 -26.63 7.33
C LYS A 329 -26.88 -27.29 5.96
N SER A 330 -27.47 -28.48 5.94
CA SER A 330 -27.72 -29.28 4.73
C SER A 330 -28.48 -28.52 3.63
N ASP A 331 -29.46 -27.69 3.99
CA ASP A 331 -30.19 -26.86 3.03
C ASP A 331 -29.29 -25.84 2.32
N LEU A 332 -28.31 -25.27 3.03
CA LEU A 332 -27.38 -24.31 2.44
C LEU A 332 -26.44 -25.01 1.44
N GLN A 333 -25.91 -26.18 1.82
CA GLN A 333 -25.08 -27.00 0.96
C GLN A 333 -25.84 -27.45 -0.30
N ARG A 334 -27.12 -27.82 -0.16
CA ARG A 334 -27.99 -28.21 -1.27
C ARG A 334 -28.25 -27.07 -2.26
N MET A 335 -28.39 -25.84 -1.79
CA MET A 335 -28.69 -24.67 -2.63
C MET A 335 -27.45 -24.00 -3.24
N PHE A 336 -26.26 -24.25 -2.67
CA PHE A 336 -25.02 -23.60 -3.09
C PHE A 336 -24.68 -23.79 -4.59
N PRO A 337 -24.78 -25.01 -5.19
CA PRO A 337 -24.44 -25.20 -6.59
C PRO A 337 -25.22 -24.30 -7.55
N ALA A 338 -26.53 -24.12 -7.32
CA ALA A 338 -27.39 -23.27 -8.14
C ALA A 338 -26.98 -21.79 -8.03
N ARG A 339 -26.69 -21.31 -6.81
CA ARG A 339 -26.26 -19.92 -6.57
C ARG A 339 -24.90 -19.63 -7.18
N LYS A 340 -23.95 -20.55 -6.99
CA LYS A 340 -22.61 -20.47 -7.58
C LYS A 340 -22.71 -20.35 -9.10
N ARG A 341 -23.44 -21.27 -9.73
CA ARG A 341 -23.61 -21.28 -11.19
C ARG A 341 -24.29 -20.01 -11.71
N PHE A 342 -25.31 -19.53 -11.02
CA PHE A 342 -26.00 -18.30 -11.41
C PHE A 342 -25.06 -17.08 -11.39
N LEU A 343 -24.33 -16.84 -10.30
CA LEU A 343 -23.44 -15.69 -10.20
C LEU A 343 -22.21 -15.82 -11.10
N GLU A 344 -21.62 -17.01 -11.21
CA GLU A 344 -20.52 -17.27 -12.14
C GLU A 344 -20.97 -17.12 -13.60
N GLY A 345 -22.20 -17.52 -13.94
CA GLY A 345 -22.77 -17.32 -15.26
C GLY A 345 -22.93 -15.83 -15.60
N LEU A 346 -23.42 -15.01 -14.67
CA LEU A 346 -23.48 -13.55 -14.84
C LEU A 346 -22.10 -12.93 -15.05
N TYR A 347 -21.09 -13.42 -14.31
CA TYR A 347 -19.71 -12.99 -14.48
C TYR A 347 -19.15 -13.38 -15.85
N ASN A 348 -19.36 -14.64 -16.27
CA ASN A 348 -18.88 -15.17 -17.56
C ASN A 348 -19.52 -14.46 -18.76
N GLN A 349 -20.76 -13.99 -18.63
CA GLN A 349 -21.44 -13.14 -19.61
C GLN A 349 -20.92 -11.69 -19.64
N LYS A 350 -19.93 -11.34 -18.79
CA LYS A 350 -19.37 -9.98 -18.65
C LYS A 350 -20.41 -8.92 -18.28
N LEU A 351 -21.47 -9.33 -17.57
CA LEU A 351 -22.53 -8.43 -17.12
C LEU A 351 -22.13 -7.68 -15.85
N ILE A 352 -21.32 -8.29 -14.99
CA ILE A 352 -20.89 -7.69 -13.71
C ILE A 352 -19.87 -6.58 -13.95
N ARG A 353 -20.23 -5.35 -13.57
CA ARG A 353 -19.37 -4.16 -13.65
C ARG A 353 -18.64 -3.86 -12.35
N ASN A 354 -19.34 -3.99 -11.23
CA ASN A 354 -18.79 -3.73 -9.91
C ASN A 354 -19.45 -4.65 -8.88
N THR A 355 -18.72 -4.99 -7.83
CA THR A 355 -19.29 -5.69 -6.68
C THR A 355 -18.91 -4.99 -5.39
N ARG A 356 -19.66 -5.34 -4.35
CA ARG A 356 -19.32 -4.95 -3.00
C ARG A 356 -19.60 -6.07 -2.04
N LEU A 357 -18.53 -6.64 -1.51
CA LEU A 357 -18.61 -7.66 -0.48
C LEU A 357 -18.83 -7.02 0.91
N MET A 358 -19.80 -7.58 1.63
CA MET A 358 -20.14 -7.20 3.00
C MET A 358 -20.10 -8.45 3.88
N LEU A 359 -19.31 -8.40 4.96
CA LEU A 359 -19.04 -9.55 5.80
C LEU A 359 -19.45 -9.29 7.25
N GLY A 360 -20.17 -10.24 7.83
CA GLY A 360 -20.33 -10.36 9.27
C GLY A 360 -19.08 -10.97 9.91
N ARG A 361 -18.92 -10.81 11.22
CA ARG A 361 -17.76 -11.28 11.99
C ARG A 361 -17.36 -12.73 11.71
N SER A 362 -18.31 -13.65 11.54
CA SER A 362 -18.01 -15.06 11.30
C SER A 362 -17.50 -15.30 9.87
N ALA A 363 -18.13 -14.68 8.87
CA ALA A 363 -17.72 -14.77 7.48
C ALA A 363 -16.37 -14.07 7.23
N GLU A 364 -16.15 -12.94 7.90
CA GLU A 364 -14.85 -12.24 7.92
C GLU A 364 -13.74 -13.14 8.48
N GLY A 365 -14.01 -13.90 9.54
CA GLY A 365 -13.07 -14.88 10.08
C GLY A 365 -12.74 -16.02 9.12
N ILE A 366 -13.72 -16.49 8.32
CA ILE A 366 -13.48 -17.48 7.25
C ILE A 366 -12.59 -16.87 6.16
N VAL A 367 -12.96 -15.69 5.66
CA VAL A 367 -12.22 -14.98 4.60
C VAL A 367 -10.78 -14.69 5.03
N LYS A 368 -10.57 -14.27 6.28
CA LYS A 368 -9.23 -14.10 6.87
C LYS A 368 -8.39 -15.37 6.91
N ARG A 369 -9.00 -16.52 7.24
CA ARG A 369 -8.29 -17.80 7.21
C ARG A 369 -7.92 -18.23 5.79
N LEU A 370 -8.76 -17.93 4.81
CA LEU A 370 -8.54 -18.28 3.40
C LEU A 370 -7.47 -17.40 2.72
N LEU A 371 -7.50 -16.08 2.97
CA LEU A 371 -6.57 -15.12 2.39
C LEU A 371 -5.24 -15.01 3.15
N GLY A 372 -5.20 -15.41 4.44
CA GLY A 372 -4.05 -15.18 5.32
C GLY A 372 -4.00 -13.74 5.86
N ASP A 373 -2.89 -13.39 6.53
CA ASP A 373 -2.73 -12.09 7.21
C ASP A 373 -2.47 -10.90 6.26
N GLU A 374 -2.35 -11.13 4.94
CA GLU A 374 -2.06 -10.12 3.91
C GLU A 374 -3.31 -9.64 3.16
N ILE A 375 -4.40 -9.36 3.87
CA ILE A 375 -5.61 -8.84 3.21
C ILE A 375 -5.35 -7.42 2.69
N LYS A 376 -5.12 -7.29 1.38
CA LYS A 376 -5.11 -6.02 0.66
C LYS A 376 -6.53 -5.52 0.30
N THR A 377 -7.53 -6.39 0.34
CA THR A 377 -8.91 -6.11 -0.08
C THR A 377 -9.78 -5.56 1.05
N ASN A 378 -10.55 -4.50 0.78
CA ASN A 378 -11.47 -3.92 1.75
C ASN A 378 -12.91 -4.43 1.57
N PHE A 379 -13.61 -4.66 2.68
CA PHE A 379 -14.99 -5.15 2.72
C PHE A 379 -15.81 -4.31 3.70
N ALA A 380 -17.12 -4.19 3.46
CA ALA A 380 -18.01 -3.55 4.44
C ALA A 380 -18.36 -4.51 5.58
N SER A 381 -18.58 -3.98 6.79
CA SER A 381 -18.94 -4.77 7.96
C SER A 381 -20.46 -4.94 8.10
N LEU A 382 -20.92 -6.13 8.47
CA LEU A 382 -22.33 -6.37 8.82
C LEU A 382 -22.53 -6.36 10.34
N GLU A 383 -23.48 -5.56 10.80
CA GLU A 383 -23.77 -5.33 12.23
C GLU A 383 -25.05 -6.05 12.69
N GLY A 384 -25.16 -6.26 14.01
CA GLY A 384 -26.34 -6.83 14.65
C GLY A 384 -26.61 -8.28 14.23
N GLY A 385 -27.87 -8.58 13.87
CA GLY A 385 -28.34 -9.93 13.48
C GLY A 385 -27.80 -10.45 12.15
N LEU A 386 -26.80 -9.80 11.55
CA LEU A 386 -26.10 -10.23 10.33
C LEU A 386 -24.67 -10.72 10.59
N ALA A 387 -24.26 -10.84 11.86
CA ALA A 387 -22.86 -11.13 12.22
C ALA A 387 -22.33 -12.49 11.70
N ASP A 388 -23.20 -13.41 11.31
CA ASP A 388 -22.88 -14.72 10.75
C ASP A 388 -23.12 -14.80 9.23
N LYS A 389 -23.45 -13.70 8.57
CA LYS A 389 -23.80 -13.66 7.15
C LYS A 389 -22.69 -13.03 6.32
N ALA A 390 -22.58 -13.48 5.07
CA ALA A 390 -21.97 -12.73 3.98
C ALA A 390 -23.08 -12.19 3.07
N ILE A 391 -22.93 -10.97 2.56
CA ILE A 391 -23.83 -10.33 1.60
C ILE A 391 -22.97 -9.73 0.49
N ILE A 392 -23.40 -9.86 -0.77
CA ILE A 392 -22.75 -9.25 -1.92
C ILE A 392 -23.76 -8.38 -2.66
N TYR A 393 -23.35 -7.15 -2.95
CA TYR A 393 -24.01 -6.29 -3.94
C TYR A 393 -23.31 -6.46 -5.28
N VAL A 394 -24.09 -6.59 -6.35
CA VAL A 394 -23.60 -6.77 -7.72
C VAL A 394 -24.26 -5.75 -8.64
N ASP A 395 -23.45 -4.90 -9.25
CA ASP A 395 -23.84 -3.97 -10.30
C ASP A 395 -23.66 -4.65 -11.66
N CYS A 396 -24.78 -4.90 -12.36
CA CYS A 396 -24.77 -5.46 -13.71
C CYS A 396 -25.02 -4.40 -14.80
N GLY A 397 -25.03 -3.11 -14.44
CA GLY A 397 -25.36 -1.98 -15.29
C GLY A 397 -26.86 -1.84 -15.57
N ASP A 398 -27.43 -2.88 -16.19
CA ASP A 398 -28.83 -2.94 -16.61
C ASP A 398 -29.77 -3.36 -15.48
N PHE A 399 -29.23 -4.03 -14.47
CA PHE A 399 -29.90 -4.43 -13.26
C PHE A 399 -28.88 -4.58 -12.12
N TYR A 400 -29.38 -4.71 -10.90
CA TYR A 400 -28.59 -4.72 -9.68
C TYR A 400 -29.08 -5.82 -8.75
N LEU A 401 -28.16 -6.52 -8.11
CA LEU A 401 -28.46 -7.60 -7.18
C LEU A 401 -27.96 -7.29 -5.77
N VAL A 402 -28.73 -7.71 -4.76
CA VAL A 402 -28.24 -7.86 -3.38
C VAL A 402 -28.53 -9.30 -2.95
N GLU A 403 -27.47 -10.08 -2.80
CA GLU A 403 -27.51 -11.52 -2.50
C GLU A 403 -26.88 -11.80 -1.14
N GLY A 404 -27.41 -12.78 -0.40
CA GLY A 404 -26.92 -13.10 0.93
C GLY A 404 -26.78 -14.59 1.19
N SER A 405 -25.80 -14.93 2.02
CA SER A 405 -25.40 -16.31 2.33
C SER A 405 -26.57 -17.22 2.74
N HIS A 406 -27.19 -17.03 3.90
CA HIS A 406 -28.26 -17.91 4.37
C HIS A 406 -29.40 -17.14 5.04
N SER A 407 -30.62 -17.67 4.91
CA SER A 407 -31.86 -17.01 5.34
C SER A 407 -31.91 -15.52 4.95
N PHE A 408 -31.52 -15.25 3.70
CA PHE A 408 -31.55 -13.94 3.06
C PHE A 408 -32.20 -14.14 1.68
N LYS A 409 -32.87 -13.11 1.16
CA LYS A 409 -33.49 -13.16 -0.17
C LYS A 409 -32.52 -12.60 -1.21
N ILE A 410 -32.62 -13.04 -2.45
CA ILE A 410 -32.02 -12.30 -3.56
C ILE A 410 -32.94 -11.13 -3.88
N TRP A 411 -32.38 -9.93 -3.87
CA TRP A 411 -33.08 -8.72 -4.29
C TRP A 411 -32.61 -8.33 -5.68
N VAL A 412 -33.55 -8.00 -6.56
CA VAL A 412 -33.28 -7.63 -7.96
C VAL A 412 -33.90 -6.28 -8.25
N TYR A 413 -33.10 -5.34 -8.75
CA TYR A 413 -33.51 -3.97 -9.05
C TYR A 413 -33.14 -3.61 -10.48
N LEU A 414 -33.92 -2.73 -11.12
CA LEU A 414 -33.67 -2.25 -12.49
C LEU A 414 -32.83 -0.95 -12.55
N ALA A 415 -32.54 -0.38 -11.38
CA ALA A 415 -31.69 0.81 -11.20
C ALA A 415 -30.94 0.68 -9.86
N PRO A 416 -29.93 1.52 -9.56
CA PRO A 416 -29.20 1.44 -8.31
C PRO A 416 -30.15 1.40 -7.10
N PRO A 417 -29.99 0.45 -6.15
CA PRO A 417 -31.01 0.16 -5.13
C PRO A 417 -31.17 1.26 -4.06
N GLY A 418 -30.35 2.31 -4.08
CA GLY A 418 -30.40 3.43 -3.15
C GLY A 418 -29.05 4.15 -3.09
N LYS A 419 -28.91 5.10 -2.14
CA LYS A 419 -27.65 5.85 -1.95
C LYS A 419 -26.66 5.13 -1.02
N LEU A 420 -27.14 4.22 -0.17
CA LEU A 420 -26.34 3.57 0.87
C LEU A 420 -25.47 2.42 0.33
N VAL A 421 -26.12 1.42 -0.28
CA VAL A 421 -25.46 0.16 -0.70
C VAL A 421 -24.35 0.39 -1.72
N PRO A 422 -24.51 1.25 -2.74
CA PRO A 422 -23.43 1.54 -3.69
C PRO A 422 -22.31 2.44 -3.13
N SER A 423 -22.56 3.22 -2.06
CA SER A 423 -21.60 4.23 -1.57
C SER A 423 -20.53 3.64 -0.64
N TYR A 424 -19.26 3.73 -1.05
CA TYR A 424 -18.11 3.34 -0.22
C TYR A 424 -17.90 4.23 1.02
N ASP A 425 -18.65 5.32 1.15
CA ASP A 425 -18.60 6.16 2.35
C ASP A 425 -19.26 5.46 3.56
N CYS A 426 -20.20 4.55 3.30
CA CYS A 426 -20.86 3.73 4.31
C CYS A 426 -20.10 2.42 4.54
N SER A 427 -19.37 2.27 5.64
CA SER A 427 -18.52 1.08 5.88
C SER A 427 -19.21 -0.03 6.68
N SER A 428 -20.42 0.20 7.19
CA SER A 428 -21.18 -0.83 7.90
C SER A 428 -22.68 -0.79 7.59
N PHE A 429 -23.31 -1.96 7.67
CA PHE A 429 -24.73 -2.16 7.35
C PHE A 429 -25.43 -3.05 8.38
N THR A 430 -26.68 -2.71 8.66
CA THR A 430 -27.61 -3.50 9.47
C THR A 430 -28.63 -4.23 8.60
N HIS A 431 -29.31 -5.24 9.16
CA HIS A 431 -30.38 -5.95 8.46
C HIS A 431 -31.48 -4.99 7.96
N GLY A 432 -31.93 -4.07 8.81
CA GLY A 432 -32.99 -3.13 8.44
C GLY A 432 -32.59 -2.16 7.32
N GLU A 433 -31.32 -1.74 7.28
CA GLU A 433 -30.82 -0.87 6.21
C GLU A 433 -30.85 -1.59 4.85
N LEU A 434 -30.51 -2.88 4.82
CA LEU A 434 -30.50 -3.67 3.59
C LEU A 434 -31.90 -4.14 3.15
N THR A 435 -32.79 -4.51 4.09
CA THR A 435 -34.08 -5.13 3.75
C THR A 435 -35.29 -4.21 3.83
N HIS A 436 -35.16 -3.02 4.44
CA HIS A 436 -36.25 -2.06 4.56
C HIS A 436 -35.86 -0.70 3.98
N ILE A 437 -34.77 -0.09 4.46
CA ILE A 437 -34.38 1.26 4.01
C ILE A 437 -33.99 1.28 2.54
N THR A 438 -33.17 0.34 2.09
CA THR A 438 -32.71 0.27 0.70
C THR A 438 -33.89 0.12 -0.28
N PRO A 439 -34.80 -0.87 -0.14
CA PRO A 439 -36.01 -0.92 -0.97
C PRO A 439 -36.88 0.34 -0.89
N SER A 440 -37.04 0.96 0.28
CA SER A 440 -37.80 2.20 0.42
C SER A 440 -37.13 3.38 -0.31
N GLN A 441 -35.80 3.48 -0.27
CA GLN A 441 -35.04 4.47 -1.05
C GLN A 441 -35.26 4.25 -2.55
N TYR A 442 -35.15 3.01 -3.03
CA TYR A 442 -35.39 2.66 -4.42
C TYR A 442 -36.78 3.09 -4.90
N SER A 443 -37.83 2.72 -4.15
CA SER A 443 -39.20 3.08 -4.49
C SER A 443 -39.41 4.60 -4.48
N ALA A 444 -38.80 5.33 -3.54
CA ALA A 444 -38.90 6.78 -3.49
C ALA A 444 -38.18 7.47 -4.66
N MET A 445 -37.00 6.96 -5.04
CA MET A 445 -36.16 7.53 -6.11
C MET A 445 -36.75 7.30 -7.50
N TYR A 446 -37.21 6.08 -7.78
CA TYR A 446 -37.54 5.67 -9.15
C TYR A 446 -39.01 5.30 -9.35
N GLY A 447 -39.69 4.79 -8.32
CA GLY A 447 -41.04 4.23 -8.46
C GLY A 447 -41.10 3.02 -9.41
N LEU A 448 -39.96 2.36 -9.65
CA LEU A 448 -39.83 1.18 -10.50
C LEU A 448 -40.07 -0.11 -9.70
N PRO A 449 -40.45 -1.20 -10.38
CA PRO A 449 -40.59 -2.50 -9.74
C PRO A 449 -39.23 -3.07 -9.34
N TYR A 450 -39.23 -3.87 -8.27
CA TYR A 450 -38.10 -4.67 -7.82
C TYR A 450 -38.65 -5.99 -7.27
N GLU A 451 -37.82 -7.02 -7.20
CA GLU A 451 -38.19 -8.34 -6.70
C GLU A 451 -37.36 -8.75 -5.49
N ALA A 452 -37.98 -9.48 -4.57
CA ALA A 452 -37.35 -10.02 -3.36
C ALA A 452 -37.63 -11.52 -3.26
N VAL A 453 -36.76 -12.32 -3.87
CA VAL A 453 -37.00 -13.75 -4.11
C VAL A 453 -36.32 -14.60 -3.03
N THR A 454 -37.08 -15.55 -2.47
CA THR A 454 -36.53 -16.50 -1.50
C THR A 454 -35.87 -17.67 -2.23
N HIS A 455 -34.69 -18.11 -1.79
CA HIS A 455 -33.99 -19.26 -2.39
C HIS A 455 -34.76 -20.57 -2.15
N ASN A 456 -35.61 -20.92 -3.12
CA ASN A 456 -36.34 -22.18 -3.20
C ASN A 456 -36.10 -22.83 -4.58
N GLY A 457 -36.70 -23.98 -4.89
CA GLY A 457 -36.42 -24.66 -6.18
C GLY A 457 -36.70 -23.85 -7.45
N THR A 458 -37.39 -22.70 -7.38
CA THR A 458 -37.78 -21.89 -8.55
C THR A 458 -37.22 -20.47 -8.54
N TRP A 459 -36.30 -20.14 -7.62
CA TRP A 459 -35.82 -18.77 -7.44
C TRP A 459 -35.12 -18.21 -8.68
N GLN A 460 -34.28 -19.01 -9.35
CA GLN A 460 -33.55 -18.57 -10.56
C GLN A 460 -34.52 -18.20 -11.67
N SER A 461 -35.54 -19.04 -11.91
CA SER A 461 -36.57 -18.79 -12.93
C SER A 461 -37.33 -17.50 -12.66
N LYS A 462 -37.65 -17.19 -11.39
CA LYS A 462 -38.31 -15.93 -11.03
C LYS A 462 -37.45 -14.71 -11.35
N VAL A 463 -36.16 -14.76 -11.03
CA VAL A 463 -35.22 -13.67 -11.34
C VAL A 463 -35.06 -13.50 -12.85
N ILE A 464 -34.86 -14.60 -13.59
CA ILE A 464 -34.73 -14.60 -15.05
C ILE A 464 -35.98 -13.98 -15.71
N ASN A 465 -37.17 -14.44 -15.31
CA ASN A 465 -38.42 -13.94 -15.90
C ASN A 465 -38.67 -12.48 -15.56
N PHE A 466 -38.41 -12.05 -14.31
CA PHE A 466 -38.50 -10.65 -13.94
C PHE A 466 -37.61 -9.77 -14.83
N LEU A 467 -36.36 -10.18 -15.08
CA LEU A 467 -35.45 -9.43 -15.94
C LEU A 467 -35.91 -9.41 -17.41
N ALA A 468 -36.36 -10.55 -17.94
CA ALA A 468 -36.88 -10.65 -19.30
C ALA A 468 -38.16 -9.80 -19.52
N GLU A 469 -39.07 -9.78 -18.54
CA GLU A 469 -40.29 -8.95 -18.55
C GLU A 469 -40.00 -7.44 -18.58
N HIS A 470 -38.83 -7.03 -18.12
CA HIS A 470 -38.39 -5.64 -18.08
C HIS A 470 -37.36 -5.29 -19.16
N GLY A 471 -37.17 -6.21 -20.11
CA GLY A 471 -36.35 -6.02 -21.31
C GLY A 471 -34.85 -6.20 -21.12
N VAL A 472 -34.46 -7.02 -20.14
CA VAL A 472 -33.08 -7.47 -19.95
C VAL A 472 -32.94 -8.89 -20.50
N GLU A 473 -32.11 -9.05 -21.52
CA GLU A 473 -31.79 -10.35 -22.11
C GLU A 473 -30.64 -11.01 -21.34
N LEU A 474 -30.76 -12.31 -21.07
CA LEU A 474 -29.75 -13.12 -20.41
C LEU A 474 -29.54 -14.43 -21.17
N ASP A 475 -28.30 -14.87 -21.27
CA ASP A 475 -28.03 -16.25 -21.67
C ASP A 475 -28.32 -17.19 -20.49
N ILE A 476 -29.49 -17.83 -20.52
CA ILE A 476 -29.92 -18.69 -19.42
C ILE A 476 -29.20 -20.05 -19.36
N GLU A 477 -28.51 -20.47 -20.43
CA GLU A 477 -27.77 -21.73 -20.46
C GLU A 477 -26.51 -21.66 -19.60
N SER A 478 -25.87 -20.50 -19.53
CA SER A 478 -24.75 -20.28 -18.62
C SER A 478 -25.17 -20.05 -17.16
N LEU A 479 -26.45 -19.78 -16.89
CA LEU A 479 -26.97 -19.50 -15.54
C LEU A 479 -27.57 -20.73 -14.83
N LEU A 480 -28.02 -21.73 -15.60
CA LEU A 480 -28.73 -22.91 -15.10
C LEU A 480 -27.95 -24.21 -15.37
N SER A 481 -28.16 -25.23 -14.55
CA SER A 481 -27.72 -26.59 -14.91
C SER A 481 -28.61 -27.16 -16.02
N PRO A 482 -28.17 -28.20 -16.77
CA PRO A 482 -29.00 -28.81 -17.80
C PRO A 482 -30.34 -29.38 -17.31
N ALA A 483 -30.45 -29.75 -16.03
CA ALA A 483 -31.70 -30.18 -15.42
C ALA A 483 -32.62 -28.99 -15.12
N GLU A 484 -32.08 -27.94 -14.51
CA GLU A 484 -32.83 -26.71 -14.19
C GLU A 484 -33.29 -25.98 -15.44
N TYR A 485 -32.45 -25.93 -16.48
CA TYR A 485 -32.79 -25.34 -17.78
C TYR A 485 -33.99 -26.05 -18.42
N ARG A 486 -33.98 -27.39 -18.49
CA ARG A 486 -35.12 -28.17 -19.00
C ARG A 486 -36.38 -27.94 -18.16
N GLY A 487 -36.24 -27.91 -16.84
CA GLY A 487 -37.35 -27.61 -15.93
C GLY A 487 -37.91 -26.19 -16.14
N HIS A 488 -37.05 -25.20 -16.34
CA HIS A 488 -37.42 -23.83 -16.65
C HIS A 488 -38.22 -23.77 -17.95
N LEU A 489 -37.69 -24.33 -19.04
CA LEU A 489 -38.36 -24.34 -20.34
C LEU A 489 -39.72 -25.05 -20.31
N ALA A 490 -39.83 -26.16 -19.58
CA ALA A 490 -41.09 -26.91 -19.48
C ALA A 490 -42.20 -26.12 -18.77
N ILE A 491 -41.86 -25.29 -17.78
CA ILE A 491 -42.84 -24.56 -16.96
C ILE A 491 -43.09 -23.15 -17.50
N HIS A 492 -42.03 -22.44 -17.90
CA HIS A 492 -42.06 -21.02 -18.24
C HIS A 492 -41.84 -20.73 -19.72
N GLY A 493 -41.41 -21.72 -20.50
CA GLY A 493 -40.96 -21.52 -21.88
C GLY A 493 -39.61 -20.80 -21.95
N TYR A 494 -39.23 -20.36 -23.15
CA TYR A 494 -38.05 -19.52 -23.32
C TYR A 494 -38.35 -18.09 -22.84
N PRO A 495 -37.49 -17.46 -22.03
CA PRO A 495 -37.69 -16.08 -21.58
C PRO A 495 -37.46 -15.14 -22.76
N VAL A 496 -38.56 -14.79 -23.45
CA VAL A 496 -38.53 -13.84 -24.57
C VAL A 496 -38.71 -12.43 -24.01
N VAL A 497 -37.79 -11.53 -24.36
CA VAL A 497 -37.94 -10.08 -24.14
C VAL A 497 -39.07 -9.57 -25.06
N LYS A 498 -40.27 -9.44 -24.50
CA LYS A 498 -41.47 -9.00 -25.24
C LYS A 498 -41.69 -7.49 -25.18
N THR A 499 -41.04 -6.82 -24.25
CA THR A 499 -41.19 -5.40 -23.95
C THR A 499 -39.87 -4.67 -24.21
N PRO A 500 -39.90 -3.42 -24.69
CA PRO A 500 -38.71 -2.59 -24.75
C PRO A 500 -38.16 -2.40 -23.33
N LYS A 501 -36.83 -2.29 -23.22
CA LYS A 501 -36.12 -2.09 -21.95
C LYS A 501 -36.75 -0.96 -21.14
N THR A 502 -37.04 -1.25 -19.87
CA THR A 502 -37.68 -0.29 -18.96
C THR A 502 -36.87 0.99 -18.89
N ARG A 503 -37.51 2.14 -19.16
CA ARG A 503 -36.85 3.44 -19.10
C ARG A 503 -36.62 3.84 -17.64
N ILE A 504 -35.35 4.02 -17.27
CA ILE A 504 -34.96 4.46 -15.92
C ILE A 504 -35.13 5.99 -15.85
N PRO A 505 -35.97 6.52 -14.93
CA PRO A 505 -36.07 7.95 -14.71
C PRO A 505 -34.87 8.48 -13.92
N GLU A 506 -34.61 9.79 -14.01
CA GLU A 506 -33.65 10.46 -13.13
C GLU A 506 -34.05 10.27 -11.66
N PRO A 507 -33.10 9.98 -10.76
CA PRO A 507 -33.40 9.71 -9.36
C PRO A 507 -33.99 10.93 -8.67
N LYS A 508 -35.19 10.77 -8.08
CA LYS A 508 -35.80 11.81 -7.25
C LYS A 508 -35.04 12.00 -5.94
N ASP A 509 -35.12 13.21 -5.38
CA ASP A 509 -34.58 13.48 -4.05
C ASP A 509 -35.27 12.64 -2.98
N LEU A 510 -34.46 12.10 -2.07
CA LEU A 510 -34.97 11.27 -0.99
C LEU A 510 -35.71 12.13 0.04
N PRO A 511 -36.88 11.68 0.54
CA PRO A 511 -37.50 12.26 1.73
C PRO A 511 -36.53 12.24 2.91
N GLY A 512 -36.52 13.28 3.74
CA GLY A 512 -35.54 13.44 4.84
C GLY A 512 -35.48 12.30 5.86
N HIS A 513 -36.52 11.46 5.96
CA HIS A 513 -36.51 10.27 6.84
C HIS A 513 -35.85 9.03 6.20
N LEU A 514 -35.70 9.01 4.86
CA LEU A 514 -34.95 8.02 4.09
C LEU A 514 -33.55 8.49 3.75
N ASP A 515 -33.28 9.79 3.93
CA ASP A 515 -31.94 10.36 3.87
C ASP A 515 -31.17 9.99 5.14
N VAL A 516 -30.57 8.80 5.12
CA VAL A 516 -29.68 8.36 6.19
C VAL A 516 -28.42 9.21 6.11
N ARG A 517 -28.39 10.30 6.88
CA ARG A 517 -27.16 11.06 7.12
C ARG A 517 -26.09 10.07 7.55
N MET A 518 -25.02 10.01 6.77
CA MET A 518 -23.87 9.14 7.01
C MET A 518 -23.55 9.12 8.50
N ARG A 519 -23.55 7.94 9.12
CA ARG A 519 -23.07 7.80 10.50
C ARG A 519 -21.62 8.26 10.46
N GLN A 520 -21.37 9.53 10.82
CA GLN A 520 -20.05 9.96 11.20
C GLN A 520 -19.68 9.01 12.32
N ARG A 521 -18.71 8.12 12.04
CA ARG A 521 -18.12 7.26 13.05
C ARG A 521 -17.83 8.19 14.21
N ALA A 522 -18.56 8.04 15.32
CA ALA A 522 -18.47 8.96 16.44
C ALA A 522 -16.98 9.15 16.68
N GLN A 523 -16.49 10.38 16.47
CA GLN A 523 -15.11 10.70 16.76
C GLN A 523 -14.90 10.14 18.17
N ARG A 524 -13.96 9.22 18.35
CA ARG A 524 -13.56 8.80 19.69
C ARG A 524 -13.33 10.11 20.42
N ARG A 525 -14.22 10.44 21.36
CA ARG A 525 -14.07 11.68 22.14
C ARG A 525 -12.63 11.62 22.65
N PRO A 526 -11.80 12.64 22.37
CA PRO A 526 -10.51 12.68 23.02
C PRO A 526 -10.79 12.51 24.53
N PRO A 527 -9.98 11.71 25.24
CA PRO A 527 -10.17 11.57 26.68
C PRO A 527 -10.26 12.97 27.27
N PRO A 528 -11.21 13.23 28.19
CA PRO A 528 -11.39 14.55 28.76
C PRO A 528 -10.04 15.07 29.25
N LYS A 529 -9.72 16.32 28.94
CA LYS A 529 -8.45 16.89 29.42
C LYS A 529 -8.52 16.89 30.94
N PHE A 530 -7.38 16.77 31.61
CA PHE A 530 -7.31 16.76 33.07
C PHE A 530 -8.06 17.93 33.73
N GLN A 531 -8.12 19.08 33.04
CA GLN A 531 -8.83 20.28 33.47
C GLN A 531 -10.37 20.14 33.42
N ASP A 532 -10.91 19.29 32.54
CA ASP A 532 -12.34 19.02 32.38
C ASP A 532 -12.89 18.07 33.45
N LEU A 533 -12.02 17.45 34.26
CA LEU A 533 -12.40 16.58 35.38
C LEU A 533 -12.74 17.37 36.66
N PHE A 534 -12.49 18.68 36.68
CA PHE A 534 -12.60 19.53 37.88
C PHE A 534 -13.48 20.78 37.69
N SER A 535 -14.17 20.92 36.56
CA SER A 535 -15.09 22.04 36.31
C SER A 535 -16.49 21.75 36.86
N ASP A 536 -16.92 22.55 37.83
CA ASP A 536 -18.04 22.31 38.75
C ASP A 536 -19.43 22.71 38.19
N GLN A 537 -19.75 22.34 36.94
CA GLN A 537 -21.07 22.61 36.36
C GLN A 537 -21.63 21.41 35.57
N HIS A 538 -22.38 20.56 36.27
CA HIS A 538 -23.74 20.09 35.95
C HIS A 538 -24.03 18.68 36.51
N GLN A 539 -25.02 18.65 37.42
CA GLN A 539 -25.95 17.57 37.80
C GLN A 539 -25.41 16.13 38.04
N ARG A 540 -25.46 15.77 39.33
CA ARG A 540 -25.11 14.50 39.95
C ARG A 540 -25.86 13.30 39.36
N HIS A 541 -25.12 12.34 38.82
CA HIS A 541 -25.46 10.91 38.84
C HIS A 541 -24.55 10.18 39.85
N PRO A 542 -25.03 9.12 40.53
CA PRO A 542 -24.26 8.44 41.57
C PRO A 542 -23.02 7.76 40.96
N SER A 543 -21.87 7.92 41.62
CA SER A 543 -20.58 7.45 41.12
C SER A 543 -20.44 5.93 41.21
N ALA A 544 -19.54 5.37 40.40
CA ALA A 544 -19.20 3.95 40.42
C ALA A 544 -18.69 3.45 41.79
N ALA A 545 -18.20 4.34 42.66
CA ALA A 545 -17.77 4.01 44.01
C ALA A 545 -18.96 3.65 44.93
N ASP A 546 -20.12 4.29 44.77
CA ASP A 546 -21.33 3.99 45.55
C ASP A 546 -21.94 2.62 45.20
N ARG A 547 -21.70 2.14 43.97
CA ARG A 547 -22.07 0.77 43.57
C ARG A 547 -21.12 -0.29 44.12
N PHE A 548 -19.88 0.07 44.43
CA PHE A 548 -18.88 -0.86 44.95
C PHE A 548 -19.06 -1.13 46.46
N LEU A 549 -19.58 -0.15 47.21
CA LEU A 549 -19.79 -0.26 48.66
C LEU A 549 -21.07 -1.01 49.07
N ARG A 550 -22.01 -1.26 48.15
CA ARG A 550 -23.21 -2.09 48.40
C ARG A 550 -22.98 -3.50 47.87
N GLY A 551 -22.30 -4.31 48.67
CA GLY A 551 -21.90 -5.68 48.33
C GLY A 551 -23.05 -6.62 47.94
N LYS A 552 -22.70 -7.65 47.16
CA LYS A 552 -23.46 -8.90 46.97
C LYS A 552 -22.55 -10.10 47.30
N PRO A 553 -23.12 -11.24 47.71
CA PRO A 553 -22.46 -12.18 48.63
C PRO A 553 -21.32 -12.96 47.98
N SER A 554 -20.35 -13.28 48.83
CA SER A 554 -19.06 -13.91 48.55
C SER A 554 -19.19 -15.40 48.21
N THR A 555 -18.57 -15.81 47.11
CA THR A 555 -18.06 -17.17 46.92
C THR A 555 -16.67 -17.24 47.56
N THR A 556 -16.44 -18.22 48.44
CA THR A 556 -15.25 -18.31 49.28
C THR A 556 -14.01 -18.78 48.52
N ALA A 557 -12.84 -18.31 48.96
CA ALA A 557 -11.52 -18.58 48.35
C ALA A 557 -11.14 -20.07 48.27
N GLN A 558 -11.79 -20.94 49.04
CA GLN A 558 -11.63 -22.39 48.97
C GLN A 558 -12.10 -22.95 47.61
N GLN A 559 -13.24 -22.48 47.09
CA GLN A 559 -13.81 -22.95 45.82
C GLN A 559 -12.98 -22.55 44.60
N ARG A 560 -12.17 -21.49 44.71
CA ARG A 560 -11.22 -21.08 43.65
C ARG A 560 -9.93 -21.89 43.66
N ARG A 561 -9.54 -22.46 44.81
CA ARG A 561 -8.36 -23.31 44.93
C ARG A 561 -8.64 -24.72 44.41
N ASP A 562 -9.80 -25.28 44.73
CA ASP A 562 -10.18 -26.62 44.28
C ASP A 562 -10.36 -26.67 42.75
N ALA A 563 -10.98 -25.64 42.16
CA ALA A 563 -11.14 -25.52 40.70
C ALA A 563 -9.82 -25.30 39.93
N TYR A 564 -8.74 -24.88 40.61
CA TYR A 564 -7.42 -24.69 39.97
C TYR A 564 -6.57 -25.95 40.04
N VAL A 565 -6.66 -26.72 41.13
CA VAL A 565 -5.97 -28.01 41.28
C VAL A 565 -6.60 -29.09 40.38
N GLU A 566 -7.93 -29.09 40.24
CA GLU A 566 -8.66 -30.02 39.36
C GLU A 566 -8.35 -29.79 37.87
N LYS A 567 -8.01 -28.54 37.50
CA LYS A 567 -7.64 -28.16 36.12
C LYS A 567 -6.19 -28.51 35.76
N GLN A 568 -5.29 -28.57 36.75
CA GLN A 568 -3.90 -29.01 36.55
C GLN A 568 -3.74 -30.53 36.56
N GLN A 569 -4.58 -31.27 37.28
CA GLN A 569 -4.52 -32.74 37.30
C GLN A 569 -5.17 -33.39 36.06
N ARG A 570 -6.20 -32.76 35.45
CA ARG A 570 -6.82 -33.27 34.21
C ARG A 570 -5.94 -33.19 32.95
N PHE A 571 -4.83 -32.45 32.99
CA PHE A 571 -3.97 -32.25 31.80
C PHE A 571 -2.76 -33.20 31.73
N LYS A 572 -2.58 -34.10 32.71
CA LYS A 572 -1.33 -34.87 32.83
C LYS A 572 -1.30 -36.25 32.17
N GLU A 573 -2.40 -36.79 31.64
CA GLU A 573 -2.36 -38.21 31.21
C GLU A 573 -2.85 -38.57 29.79
N ASP A 574 -3.33 -37.66 28.92
CA ASP A 574 -3.88 -38.18 27.64
C ASP A 574 -3.77 -37.29 26.38
N THR A 575 -2.65 -36.60 26.15
CA THR A 575 -2.47 -35.76 24.95
C THR A 575 -1.63 -36.38 23.83
N SER A 576 -0.99 -37.55 24.02
CA SER A 576 -0.24 -38.19 22.92
C SER A 576 -1.08 -39.03 21.96
N GLN A 577 -2.32 -39.38 22.31
CA GLN A 577 -3.17 -40.23 21.46
C GLN A 577 -3.76 -39.49 20.24
N ASN A 578 -3.81 -38.15 20.26
CA ASN A 578 -4.42 -37.34 19.20
C ASN A 578 -3.43 -36.73 18.18
N LEU A 579 -2.16 -37.16 18.17
CA LEU A 579 -1.19 -36.67 17.20
C LEU A 579 -1.22 -37.51 15.92
N SER A 580 -1.34 -36.86 14.76
CA SER A 580 -1.16 -37.49 13.44
C SER A 580 0.26 -38.03 13.27
N ASP A 581 0.47 -38.94 12.33
CA ASP A 581 1.79 -39.52 12.09
C ASP A 581 2.81 -38.48 11.58
N GLN A 582 2.33 -37.44 10.87
CA GLN A 582 3.14 -36.30 10.47
C GLN A 582 3.61 -35.48 11.69
N HIS A 583 2.74 -35.27 12.69
CA HIS A 583 3.10 -34.60 13.95
C HIS A 583 4.15 -35.41 14.75
N LYS A 584 3.98 -36.73 14.82
CA LYS A 584 4.94 -37.62 15.49
C LYS A 584 6.30 -37.61 14.79
N THR A 585 6.30 -37.63 13.45
CA THR A 585 7.52 -37.58 12.63
C THR A 585 8.30 -36.28 12.86
N VAL A 586 7.60 -35.14 12.90
CA VAL A 586 8.21 -33.82 13.19
C VAL A 586 8.81 -33.79 14.60
N LEU A 587 8.06 -34.25 15.61
CA LEU A 587 8.56 -34.30 17.00
C LEU A 587 9.75 -35.24 17.15
N GLY A 588 9.72 -36.40 16.49
CA GLY A 588 10.82 -37.37 16.53
C GLY A 588 12.09 -36.83 15.89
N TYR A 589 11.97 -36.14 14.76
CA TYR A 589 13.11 -35.49 14.12
C TYR A 589 13.75 -34.41 15.01
N LEU A 590 12.92 -33.58 15.65
CA LEU A 590 13.40 -32.52 16.56
C LEU A 590 13.99 -33.08 17.85
N ALA A 591 13.48 -34.20 18.37
CA ALA A 591 14.03 -34.86 19.55
C ALA A 591 15.45 -35.43 19.30
N HIS A 592 15.71 -35.89 18.07
CA HIS A 592 17.04 -36.35 17.63
C HIS A 592 17.96 -35.19 17.21
N ASN A 593 17.38 -34.06 16.76
CA ASN A 593 18.13 -32.91 16.22
C ASN A 593 17.69 -31.59 16.89
N PRO A 594 18.00 -31.36 18.18
CA PRO A 594 17.47 -30.25 18.98
C PRO A 594 17.98 -28.85 18.58
N ASN A 595 18.79 -28.73 17.53
CA ASN A 595 19.23 -27.44 16.98
C ASN A 595 18.84 -27.27 15.50
N ALA A 596 17.97 -28.13 14.97
CA ALA A 596 17.52 -28.02 13.58
C ALA A 596 16.62 -26.79 13.40
N LYS A 597 16.95 -25.95 12.42
CA LYS A 597 16.10 -24.82 12.02
C LYS A 597 14.82 -25.32 11.36
N ALA A 598 13.68 -24.67 11.62
CA ALA A 598 12.39 -25.06 11.05
C ALA A 598 12.40 -25.13 9.52
N ARG A 599 13.13 -24.24 8.84
CA ARG A 599 13.30 -24.28 7.37
C ARG A 599 13.99 -25.57 6.88
N HIS A 600 14.95 -26.06 7.64
CA HIS A 600 15.66 -27.30 7.32
C HIS A 600 14.76 -28.52 7.58
N VAL A 601 14.01 -28.53 8.70
CA VAL A 601 13.03 -29.58 9.02
C VAL A 601 11.93 -29.64 7.95
N ALA A 602 11.43 -28.48 7.52
CA ALA A 602 10.42 -28.34 6.46
C ALA A 602 10.89 -28.94 5.13
N ALA A 603 12.11 -28.57 4.70
CA ALA A 603 12.69 -29.09 3.47
C ALA A 603 12.92 -30.62 3.51
N LEU A 604 13.39 -31.15 4.65
CA LEU A 604 13.73 -32.56 4.79
C LEU A 604 12.49 -33.46 4.92
N LEU A 605 11.44 -32.99 5.59
CA LEU A 605 10.19 -33.73 5.76
C LEU A 605 9.17 -33.49 4.64
N GLY A 606 9.52 -32.67 3.64
CA GLY A 606 8.61 -32.33 2.53
C GLY A 606 7.37 -31.55 2.97
N VAL A 607 7.43 -30.87 4.11
CA VAL A 607 6.31 -30.10 4.68
C VAL A 607 6.56 -28.61 4.41
N PRO A 608 5.61 -27.86 3.84
CA PRO A 608 5.74 -26.41 3.68
C PRO A 608 6.09 -25.74 5.01
N LEU A 609 7.06 -24.80 5.00
CA LEU A 609 7.51 -24.13 6.24
C LEU A 609 6.36 -23.47 7.00
N LYS A 610 5.39 -22.90 6.28
CA LYS A 610 4.19 -22.29 6.87
C LYS A 610 3.34 -23.30 7.64
N GLU A 611 3.20 -24.52 7.11
CA GLU A 611 2.46 -25.61 7.74
C GLU A 611 3.21 -26.15 8.96
N LEU A 612 4.53 -26.31 8.87
CA LEU A 612 5.36 -26.73 10.00
C LEU A 612 5.31 -25.72 11.16
N VAL A 613 5.34 -24.41 10.86
CA VAL A 613 5.20 -23.37 11.88
C VAL A 613 3.79 -23.37 12.49
N ALA A 614 2.75 -23.63 11.68
CA ALA A 614 1.38 -23.78 12.18
C ALA A 614 1.25 -25.01 13.10
N MET A 615 1.96 -26.10 12.83
CA MET A 615 2.02 -27.27 13.72
C MET A 615 2.61 -26.89 15.08
N PHE A 616 3.73 -26.14 15.11
CA PHE A 616 4.36 -25.67 16.36
C PHE A 616 3.51 -24.70 17.18
N ALA A 617 2.69 -23.88 16.52
CA ALA A 617 1.79 -22.93 17.18
C ALA A 617 0.40 -23.54 17.49
N GLY A 618 0.14 -24.77 17.06
CA GLY A 618 -1.12 -25.47 17.25
C GLY A 618 -0.91 -26.83 17.92
N PRO A 619 -1.08 -27.96 17.21
CA PRO A 619 -1.10 -29.30 17.81
C PRO A 619 0.21 -29.70 18.51
N LEU A 620 1.35 -29.14 18.13
CA LEU A 620 2.65 -29.43 18.74
C LEU A 620 3.05 -28.45 19.85
N GLU A 621 2.31 -27.36 20.04
CA GLU A 621 2.60 -26.30 21.04
C GLU A 621 2.81 -26.84 22.47
N PRO A 622 2.10 -27.88 22.94
CA PRO A 622 2.37 -28.47 24.25
C PRO A 622 3.76 -29.12 24.36
N PHE A 623 4.33 -29.59 23.25
CA PHE A 623 5.53 -30.43 23.23
C PHE A 623 6.81 -29.68 22.84
N VAL A 624 6.71 -28.54 22.16
CA VAL A 624 7.86 -27.75 21.70
C VAL A 624 7.94 -26.38 22.36
N VAL A 625 9.13 -25.81 22.41
CA VAL A 625 9.37 -24.42 22.80
C VAL A 625 10.26 -23.75 21.76
N ARG A 626 10.00 -22.48 21.49
CA ARG A 626 10.79 -21.70 20.55
C ARG A 626 12.09 -21.25 21.23
N LYS A 627 13.23 -21.62 20.66
CA LYS A 627 14.57 -21.24 21.17
C LYS A 627 15.04 -19.90 20.59
N ASP A 628 14.76 -19.67 19.31
CA ASP A 628 15.09 -18.42 18.61
C ASP A 628 14.11 -18.16 17.44
N LEU A 629 14.39 -17.17 16.59
CA LEU A 629 13.51 -16.79 15.48
C LEU A 629 13.24 -17.94 14.49
N HIS A 630 14.15 -18.93 14.39
CA HIS A 630 14.14 -19.99 13.38
C HIS A 630 14.19 -21.41 13.95
N THR A 631 14.35 -21.59 15.27
CA THR A 631 14.59 -22.88 15.91
C THR A 631 13.53 -23.20 16.97
N TRP A 632 12.96 -24.41 16.87
CA TRP A 632 12.03 -24.98 17.85
C TRP A 632 12.63 -26.26 18.41
N VAL A 633 12.49 -26.47 19.71
CA VAL A 633 13.06 -27.62 20.41
C VAL A 633 11.99 -28.33 21.20
N VAL A 634 12.05 -29.66 21.26
CA VAL A 634 11.15 -30.45 22.11
C VAL A 634 11.47 -30.13 23.57
N LYS A 635 10.47 -29.84 24.40
CA LYS A 635 10.66 -29.57 25.83
C LYS A 635 11.31 -30.78 26.50
N SER A 636 12.19 -30.54 27.47
CA SER A 636 13.04 -31.57 28.09
C SER A 636 12.24 -32.74 28.67
N GLU A 637 11.05 -32.50 29.22
CA GLU A 637 10.15 -33.54 29.74
C GLU A 637 9.59 -34.50 28.66
N PHE A 638 9.65 -34.13 27.38
CA PHE A 638 9.11 -34.94 26.27
C PHE A 638 10.19 -35.51 25.34
N ILE A 639 11.46 -35.15 25.49
CA ILE A 639 12.54 -35.61 24.59
C ILE A 639 12.63 -37.13 24.55
N ASN A 640 12.61 -37.81 25.71
CA ASN A 640 12.71 -39.27 25.78
C ASN A 640 11.44 -39.99 25.30
N LYS A 641 10.33 -39.27 25.10
CA LYS A 641 9.06 -39.83 24.62
C LYS A 641 9.02 -39.90 23.08
N PHE A 642 9.78 -39.04 22.41
CA PHE A 642 9.80 -38.93 20.95
C PHE A 642 11.18 -39.26 20.34
N LYS A 643 12.17 -39.57 21.16
CA LYS A 643 13.33 -40.38 20.75
C LYS A 643 12.92 -41.83 20.66
#